data_AF-A0A4Y9LER2-F1
#
_entry.id   AF-A0A4Y9LER2-F1
#
_cell.length_a   1.000
_cell.length_b   1.000
_cell.length_c   1.000
_cell.angle_alpha   90.00
_cell.angle_beta   90.00
_cell.angle_gamma   90.00
#
_symmetry.space_group_name_H-M   'P 1'
#
loop_
_entity.id
_entity.type
_entity.pdbx_description
1 polymer ?
#
loop_
_entity_poly.entity_id
_entity_poly.type
_entity_poly.pdbx_seq_one_letter_code
_entity_poly.pdbx_strand_id
1 'polypeptide(L)'
;MTAHTDQRLREKTDEVLARAALVGVFDPLELLELAESGGMGERILDKIVDHVQEVVFEDRMYWKLTARARHDALERAIARTDFETLLQEAKPHPGERFAHYLIALLRENEDYEEFLENQQLSRSELQDLASAQDFVHRARKKPSPTGKSDPRWKLARMDDEQRLRHVAPKLVGRTHELGLLTAYAANGNVESSIELESIIADPKKLDWLRPLLLTGIGGSGKSALVAELVRTVRKDDWSGPITVLLDYDRPNLALGAEKDWTAELTRQIGRARTELDGEMDELRRDALRVAAETSSDLKSADVLLERLGDTLGRQAVRHDLLLVVDTFEELIVSSEMGLADEELEREPFGLVLSWIDRLMDLQTEDGSPAFKTVRAIVAGRIQPFVSEPRRLPAWFCGHLELGPFSPQETGDFLRVRDTENKFNKQWIELISESKIRWYPLFLIVLVKFAAQKSSQELDEIARDVGGATLYGTVEAMRVLYSRFLDRIKDHIVSRGPNDRRTIPKEQICQLAHPGLALKTVTAELIRDVLAGPCGLGNIDIERAKDLLRALSKEAWLVDSYGPNEVRHVTNLRRLMLPMLCGTTRTPDGEPSDLHIRVRFVQQRAAEWYEEPSRVQEPESTAMAAYYRAFYGDVSAIAVDEALARRVLHIGRDDIHAMPPAARAILLKDEQSLTSEERAALPEPQKRDVEVRNLKKRSKAGVIRASQPPSASAPQRTDSYGVSAEVPGPPSSPSIRRQATLEEIFDDADLAARVDVAFKSADFLEATRLAAPSMESLSRQMIGRLPSSMFQRLTNHWTWKWACAHLALGSGRTVVEQWQLRDLDIRPGWVDYVPLIAIARIAACDVSLFQSRRNRPWMTSGDMLDLDGMRMIALDLVAFDIDPVLPMSLSQAFSDEGWSSAERGSGPFEFSEEARVQMLLLQKSDVHRYLALSEMYNSNQPVRPHPEILENSQLRAFVRGRTPELYDPIRAALIDVVRYAPGQLGDVLERFSRERRIWPADMRPERLLSELQKARQADFLLLRLIEFVDVCGLLKSFVTCFHGLALERVRVMSQLMEKYDSLLLTGKQPKPSKNARVRGRR
;
A
#
# COMPACT_ATOMS: atom_id res chain seq x y z
N MET A 1 -65.36 -25.46 -29.86
CA MET A 1 -64.65 -26.67 -29.42
C MET A 1 -63.15 -26.42 -29.22
N THR A 2 -62.45 -25.79 -30.17
CA THR A 2 -61.00 -25.48 -30.09
C THR A 2 -60.58 -24.66 -28.87
N ALA A 3 -61.33 -23.61 -28.48
CA ALA A 3 -61.02 -22.81 -27.28
C ALA A 3 -61.08 -23.60 -25.97
N HIS A 4 -61.98 -24.58 -25.88
CA HIS A 4 -62.13 -25.41 -24.69
C HIS A 4 -61.02 -26.47 -24.59
N THR A 5 -60.54 -26.95 -25.75
CA THR A 5 -59.39 -27.86 -25.85
C THR A 5 -58.07 -27.18 -25.49
N ASP A 6 -57.88 -25.91 -25.88
CA ASP A 6 -56.68 -25.13 -25.52
C ASP A 6 -56.66 -24.72 -24.04
N GLN A 7 -57.82 -24.43 -23.45
CA GLN A 7 -57.92 -24.14 -22.02
C GLN A 7 -57.57 -25.38 -21.18
N ARG A 8 -58.15 -26.54 -21.53
CA ARG A 8 -57.85 -27.80 -20.85
C ARG A 8 -56.37 -28.21 -20.99
N LEU A 9 -55.78 -27.99 -22.16
CA LEU A 9 -54.34 -28.24 -22.36
C LEU A 9 -53.49 -27.36 -21.44
N ARG A 10 -53.79 -26.06 -21.33
CA ARG A 10 -53.07 -25.15 -20.43
C ARG A 10 -53.20 -25.56 -18.96
N GLU A 11 -54.41 -25.88 -18.51
CA GLU A 11 -54.67 -26.33 -17.13
C GLU A 11 -53.87 -27.59 -16.79
N LYS A 12 -53.79 -28.55 -17.72
CA LYS A 12 -52.99 -29.77 -17.56
C LYS A 12 -51.49 -29.55 -17.65
N THR A 13 -51.02 -28.67 -18.54
CA THR A 13 -49.60 -28.26 -18.57
C THR A 13 -49.19 -27.60 -17.26
N ASP A 14 -50.02 -26.72 -16.70
CA ASP A 14 -49.76 -26.08 -15.41
C ASP A 14 -49.75 -27.09 -14.25
N GLU A 15 -50.62 -28.09 -14.27
CA GLU A 15 -50.60 -29.19 -13.28
C GLU A 15 -49.29 -30.00 -13.35
N VAL A 16 -48.86 -30.38 -14.57
CA VAL A 16 -47.61 -31.13 -14.77
C VAL A 16 -46.39 -30.30 -14.35
N LEU A 17 -46.34 -29.01 -14.69
CA LEU A 17 -45.28 -28.11 -14.25
C LEU A 17 -45.25 -27.97 -12.72
N ALA A 18 -46.42 -27.90 -12.06
CA ALA A 18 -46.51 -27.84 -10.60
C ALA A 18 -45.95 -29.12 -9.95
N ARG A 19 -46.32 -30.32 -10.45
CA ARG A 19 -45.78 -31.60 -9.97
C ARG A 19 -44.26 -31.68 -10.20
N ALA A 20 -43.79 -31.37 -11.41
CA ALA A 20 -42.37 -31.34 -11.77
C ALA A 20 -41.54 -30.43 -10.83
N ALA A 21 -42.12 -29.30 -10.43
CA ALA A 21 -41.44 -28.33 -9.58
C ALA A 21 -41.20 -28.84 -8.15
N LEU A 22 -42.07 -29.74 -7.64
CA LEU A 22 -41.96 -30.35 -6.32
C LEU A 22 -40.97 -31.52 -6.26
N VAL A 23 -40.92 -32.36 -7.31
CA VAL A 23 -40.20 -33.65 -7.26
C VAL A 23 -38.72 -33.58 -7.66
N GLY A 24 -38.24 -32.44 -8.18
CA GLY A 24 -36.83 -32.28 -8.52
C GLY A 24 -36.50 -32.81 -9.91
N VAL A 25 -35.86 -33.98 -9.95
CA VAL A 25 -35.62 -34.76 -11.17
C VAL A 25 -36.79 -35.74 -11.35
N PHE A 26 -37.27 -35.92 -12.58
CA PHE A 26 -38.43 -36.77 -12.86
C PHE A 26 -38.33 -37.44 -14.24
N ASP A 27 -38.98 -38.60 -14.38
CA ASP A 27 -39.22 -39.21 -15.67
C ASP A 27 -40.45 -38.53 -16.31
N PRO A 28 -40.34 -37.99 -17.54
CA PRO A 28 -41.45 -37.29 -18.18
C PRO A 28 -42.69 -38.18 -18.41
N LEU A 29 -42.51 -39.49 -18.62
CA LEU A 29 -43.62 -40.42 -18.83
C LEU A 29 -44.34 -40.74 -17.52
N GLU A 30 -43.60 -41.03 -16.45
CA GLU A 30 -44.18 -41.29 -15.12
C GLU A 30 -44.93 -40.06 -14.59
N LEU A 31 -44.40 -38.86 -14.84
CA LEU A 31 -45.03 -37.61 -14.42
C LEU A 31 -46.35 -37.36 -15.17
N LEU A 32 -46.45 -37.76 -16.44
CA LEU A 32 -47.66 -37.64 -17.25
C LEU A 32 -48.73 -38.65 -16.86
N GLU A 33 -48.35 -39.90 -16.56
CA GLU A 33 -49.29 -40.95 -16.13
C GLU A 33 -50.06 -40.56 -14.87
N LEU A 34 -49.44 -39.75 -14.00
CA LEU A 34 -50.07 -39.18 -12.80
C LEU A 34 -51.04 -38.02 -13.09
N ALA A 35 -50.92 -37.36 -14.25
CA ALA A 35 -51.67 -36.13 -14.57
C ALA A 35 -52.77 -36.32 -15.64
N GLU A 36 -52.59 -37.23 -16.61
CA GLU A 36 -53.60 -37.57 -17.63
C GLU A 36 -53.47 -39.03 -18.12
N SER A 37 -54.60 -39.69 -18.28
CA SER A 37 -54.72 -40.97 -19.01
C SER A 37 -55.29 -40.72 -20.41
N GLY A 38 -54.41 -40.50 -21.41
CA GLY A 38 -54.84 -40.31 -22.82
C GLY A 38 -53.82 -39.67 -23.76
N GLY A 39 -54.23 -39.41 -25.01
CA GLY A 39 -53.37 -38.89 -26.09
C GLY A 39 -52.99 -37.40 -26.04
N MET A 40 -53.18 -36.71 -24.90
CA MET A 40 -52.75 -35.31 -24.74
C MET A 40 -51.29 -35.18 -24.28
N GLY A 41 -50.66 -36.28 -23.85
CA GLY A 41 -49.31 -36.30 -23.29
C GLY A 41 -48.25 -35.67 -24.18
N GLU A 42 -48.19 -36.03 -25.47
CA GLU A 42 -47.20 -35.46 -26.42
C GLU A 42 -47.31 -33.93 -26.52
N ARG A 43 -48.53 -33.39 -26.56
CA ARG A 43 -48.75 -31.94 -26.62
C ARG A 43 -48.36 -31.21 -25.34
N ILE A 44 -48.40 -31.90 -24.19
CA ILE A 44 -47.93 -31.36 -22.92
C ILE A 44 -46.40 -31.39 -22.89
N LEU A 45 -45.76 -32.47 -23.35
CA LEU A 45 -44.29 -32.57 -23.44
C LEU A 45 -43.71 -31.48 -24.35
N ASP A 46 -44.30 -31.28 -25.53
CA ASP A 46 -43.92 -30.21 -26.47
C ASP A 46 -43.98 -28.81 -25.82
N LYS A 47 -44.90 -28.61 -24.87
CA LYS A 47 -45.06 -27.33 -24.16
C LYS A 47 -44.07 -27.13 -23.03
N ILE A 48 -43.58 -28.21 -22.42
CA ILE A 48 -42.65 -28.14 -21.28
C ILE A 48 -41.19 -28.32 -21.68
N VAL A 49 -40.89 -28.76 -22.92
CA VAL A 49 -39.53 -29.06 -23.37
C VAL A 49 -38.58 -27.86 -23.22
N ASP A 50 -39.06 -26.64 -23.48
CA ASP A 50 -38.29 -25.38 -23.33
C ASP A 50 -38.03 -24.99 -21.86
N HIS A 51 -38.66 -25.68 -20.92
CA HIS A 51 -38.60 -25.41 -19.49
C HIS A 51 -37.73 -26.41 -18.72
N VAL A 52 -37.29 -27.49 -19.38
CA VAL A 52 -36.53 -28.59 -18.78
C VAL A 52 -35.13 -28.70 -19.36
N GLN A 53 -34.27 -29.39 -18.62
CA GLN A 53 -32.95 -29.85 -19.06
C GLN A 53 -32.88 -31.37 -18.85
N GLU A 54 -32.24 -32.07 -19.78
CA GLU A 54 -31.93 -33.49 -19.65
C GLU A 54 -30.74 -33.67 -18.70
N VAL A 55 -30.86 -34.60 -17.76
CA VAL A 55 -29.83 -34.87 -16.76
C VAL A 55 -29.66 -36.37 -16.62
N VAL A 56 -28.41 -36.82 -16.56
CA VAL A 56 -28.10 -38.21 -16.21
C VAL A 56 -28.06 -38.33 -14.69
N PHE A 57 -28.91 -39.18 -14.14
CA PHE A 57 -29.00 -39.45 -12.71
C PHE A 57 -29.10 -40.97 -12.51
N GLU A 58 -28.23 -41.56 -11.68
CA GLU A 58 -28.15 -43.02 -11.45
C GLU A 58 -28.16 -43.85 -12.76
N ASP A 59 -27.31 -43.45 -13.72
CA ASP A 59 -27.14 -44.10 -15.03
C ASP A 59 -28.39 -44.14 -15.92
N ARG A 60 -29.39 -43.30 -15.64
CA ARG A 60 -30.59 -43.10 -16.47
C ARG A 60 -30.79 -41.63 -16.82
N MET A 61 -31.46 -41.37 -17.93
CA MET A 61 -31.80 -40.01 -18.37
C MET A 61 -33.11 -39.58 -17.70
N TYR A 62 -33.09 -38.43 -17.03
CA TYR A 62 -34.25 -37.80 -16.42
C TYR A 62 -34.39 -36.35 -16.90
N TRP A 63 -35.54 -35.74 -16.64
CA TRP A 63 -35.76 -34.31 -16.85
C TRP A 63 -35.71 -33.56 -15.53
N LYS A 64 -35.17 -32.34 -15.58
CA LYS A 64 -35.19 -31.39 -14.45
C LYS A 64 -35.64 -30.04 -14.96
N LEU A 65 -36.56 -29.37 -14.25
CA LEU A 65 -36.90 -27.98 -14.60
C LEU A 65 -35.68 -27.07 -14.44
N THR A 66 -35.49 -26.18 -15.41
CA THR A 66 -34.53 -25.06 -15.28
C THR A 66 -34.88 -24.19 -14.08
N ALA A 67 -33.89 -23.50 -13.49
CA ALA A 67 -34.11 -22.69 -12.29
C ALA A 67 -35.22 -21.64 -12.46
N ARG A 68 -35.25 -20.96 -13.62
CA ARG A 68 -36.30 -19.99 -13.96
C ARG A 68 -37.68 -20.65 -14.04
N ALA A 69 -37.79 -21.75 -14.79
CA ALA A 69 -39.07 -22.45 -14.95
C ALA A 69 -39.59 -23.00 -13.60
N ARG A 70 -38.70 -23.49 -12.73
CA ARG A 70 -39.07 -23.98 -11.40
C ARG A 70 -39.59 -22.85 -10.51
N HIS A 71 -38.98 -21.66 -10.53
CA HIS A 71 -39.52 -20.51 -9.80
C HIS A 71 -40.95 -20.17 -10.25
N ASP A 72 -41.16 -20.03 -11.56
CA ASP A 72 -42.45 -19.66 -12.13
C ASP A 72 -43.51 -20.76 -11.88
N ALA A 73 -43.10 -22.03 -11.89
CA ALA A 73 -43.98 -23.17 -11.63
C ALA A 73 -44.34 -23.30 -10.14
N LEU A 74 -43.39 -23.09 -9.21
CA LEU A 74 -43.65 -23.11 -7.77
C LEU A 74 -44.57 -21.95 -7.34
N GLU A 75 -44.33 -20.73 -7.83
CA GLU A 75 -45.20 -19.59 -7.51
C GLU A 75 -46.64 -19.85 -7.96
N ARG A 76 -46.82 -20.40 -9.17
CA ARG A 76 -48.14 -20.82 -9.65
C ARG A 76 -48.72 -21.98 -8.85
N ALA A 77 -47.92 -22.98 -8.50
CA ALA A 77 -48.36 -24.15 -7.75
C ALA A 77 -48.94 -23.78 -6.38
N ILE A 78 -48.25 -22.91 -5.63
CA ILE A 78 -48.69 -22.44 -4.30
C ILE A 78 -50.02 -21.67 -4.38
N ALA A 79 -50.27 -20.97 -5.49
CA ALA A 79 -51.52 -20.23 -5.70
C ALA A 79 -52.73 -21.13 -6.06
N ARG A 80 -52.53 -22.43 -6.28
CA ARG A 80 -53.60 -23.36 -6.65
C ARG A 80 -54.41 -23.82 -5.43
N THR A 81 -55.69 -24.10 -5.65
CA THR A 81 -56.60 -24.62 -4.62
C THR A 81 -56.30 -26.06 -4.20
N ASP A 82 -55.62 -26.84 -5.05
CA ASP A 82 -55.25 -28.24 -4.83
C ASP A 82 -53.78 -28.42 -4.39
N PHE A 83 -53.09 -27.35 -4.01
CA PHE A 83 -51.67 -27.37 -3.66
C PHE A 83 -51.34 -28.37 -2.54
N GLU A 84 -52.14 -28.42 -1.49
CA GLU A 84 -51.94 -29.37 -0.38
C GLU A 84 -52.02 -30.83 -0.84
N THR A 85 -52.94 -31.14 -1.76
CA THR A 85 -53.05 -32.47 -2.37
C THR A 85 -51.81 -32.78 -3.20
N LEU A 86 -51.35 -31.84 -4.02
CA LEU A 86 -50.12 -31.99 -4.82
C LEU A 86 -48.89 -32.20 -3.92
N LEU A 87 -48.80 -31.50 -2.79
CA LEU A 87 -47.70 -31.60 -1.83
C LEU A 87 -47.70 -32.92 -1.05
N GLN A 88 -48.88 -33.49 -0.77
CA GLN A 88 -49.01 -34.82 -0.16
C GLN A 88 -48.69 -35.95 -1.16
N GLU A 89 -49.08 -35.79 -2.42
CA GLU A 89 -48.82 -36.76 -3.49
C GLU A 89 -47.38 -36.72 -4.02
N ALA A 90 -46.64 -35.63 -3.80
CA ALA A 90 -45.29 -35.46 -4.29
C ALA A 90 -44.35 -36.56 -3.73
N LYS A 91 -43.85 -37.41 -4.63
CA LYS A 91 -42.90 -38.49 -4.34
C LYS A 91 -41.61 -38.24 -5.11
N PRO A 92 -40.68 -37.43 -4.56
CA PRO A 92 -39.38 -37.25 -5.18
C PRO A 92 -38.59 -38.57 -5.19
N HIS A 93 -37.65 -38.69 -6.13
CA HIS A 93 -36.74 -39.82 -6.19
C HIS A 93 -35.91 -39.90 -4.88
N PRO A 94 -35.68 -41.09 -4.29
CA PRO A 94 -34.96 -41.23 -3.01
C PRO A 94 -33.56 -40.59 -2.98
N GLY A 95 -32.89 -40.55 -4.14
CA GLY A 95 -31.57 -39.91 -4.30
C GLY A 95 -31.61 -38.38 -4.50
N GLU A 96 -32.78 -37.77 -4.75
CA GLU A 96 -32.90 -36.33 -5.01
C GLU A 96 -33.16 -35.54 -3.72
N ARG A 97 -32.06 -35.27 -3.02
CA ARG A 97 -32.01 -34.54 -1.74
C ARG A 97 -32.66 -33.16 -1.80
N PHE A 98 -32.47 -32.41 -2.89
CA PHE A 98 -33.03 -31.06 -3.03
C PHE A 98 -34.57 -31.08 -2.94
N ALA A 99 -35.23 -32.04 -3.59
CA ALA A 99 -36.68 -32.12 -3.61
C ALA A 99 -37.26 -32.55 -2.26
N HIS A 100 -36.57 -33.45 -1.54
CA HIS A 100 -36.93 -33.81 -0.19
C HIS A 100 -36.93 -32.60 0.76
N TYR A 101 -35.88 -31.76 0.69
CA TYR A 101 -35.80 -30.53 1.47
C TYR A 101 -36.85 -29.50 1.05
N LEU A 102 -37.09 -29.33 -0.25
CA LEU A 102 -38.11 -28.44 -0.79
C LEU A 102 -39.51 -28.79 -0.24
N ILE A 103 -39.87 -30.07 -0.27
CA ILE A 103 -41.16 -30.56 0.23
C ILE A 103 -41.25 -30.37 1.75
N ALA A 104 -40.19 -30.68 2.50
CA ALA A 104 -40.16 -30.47 3.95
C ALA A 104 -40.39 -29.00 4.32
N LEU A 105 -39.73 -28.07 3.63
CA LEU A 105 -39.89 -26.63 3.81
C LEU A 105 -41.29 -26.11 3.45
N LEU A 106 -41.90 -26.67 2.40
CA LEU A 106 -43.26 -26.31 1.99
C LEU A 106 -44.33 -26.78 2.99
N ARG A 107 -44.06 -27.83 3.79
CA ARG A 107 -45.01 -28.35 4.79
C ARG A 107 -45.12 -27.53 6.08
N GLU A 108 -44.35 -26.43 6.22
CA GLU A 108 -44.36 -25.52 7.40
C GLU A 108 -44.23 -26.26 8.75
N ASN A 109 -43.21 -27.12 8.91
CA ASN A 109 -42.89 -27.64 10.23
C ASN A 109 -42.35 -26.52 11.12
N GLU A 110 -43.07 -26.21 12.20
CA GLU A 110 -42.65 -25.29 13.27
C GLU A 110 -41.31 -25.72 13.92
N ASP A 111 -40.88 -26.98 13.73
CA ASP A 111 -39.62 -27.56 14.25
C ASP A 111 -38.42 -27.51 13.27
N TYR A 112 -38.48 -26.70 12.21
CA TYR A 112 -37.42 -26.67 11.18
C TYR A 112 -36.06 -26.13 11.69
N GLU A 113 -36.07 -25.20 12.65
CA GLU A 113 -34.85 -24.72 13.30
C GLU A 113 -34.18 -25.83 14.12
N GLU A 114 -34.98 -26.65 14.81
CA GLU A 114 -34.50 -27.81 15.57
C GLU A 114 -33.97 -28.92 14.64
N PHE A 115 -34.61 -29.12 13.48
CA PHE A 115 -34.12 -30.03 12.44
C PHE A 115 -32.73 -29.63 11.94
N LEU A 116 -32.50 -28.33 11.71
CA LEU A 116 -31.20 -27.79 11.34
C LEU A 116 -30.17 -27.96 12.45
N GLU A 117 -30.51 -27.68 13.71
CA GLU A 117 -29.56 -27.77 14.84
C GLU A 117 -29.16 -29.21 15.17
N ASN A 118 -30.09 -30.16 15.11
CA ASN A 118 -29.88 -31.55 15.57
C ASN A 118 -29.25 -32.49 14.52
N GLN A 119 -29.21 -32.13 13.24
CA GLN A 119 -28.60 -32.98 12.21
C GLN A 119 -27.18 -32.53 11.80
N GLN A 120 -26.25 -33.48 11.81
CA GLN A 120 -24.93 -33.34 11.17
C GLN A 120 -25.07 -33.49 9.65
N LEU A 121 -25.64 -32.49 8.99
CA LEU A 121 -25.76 -32.44 7.54
C LEU A 121 -24.38 -32.27 6.88
N SER A 122 -24.14 -32.99 5.80
CA SER A 122 -22.96 -32.83 4.95
C SER A 122 -22.99 -31.48 4.20
N ARG A 123 -21.83 -31.06 3.66
CA ARG A 123 -21.72 -29.86 2.83
C ARG A 123 -22.70 -29.86 1.65
N SER A 124 -22.82 -30.99 0.95
CA SER A 124 -23.76 -31.12 -0.17
C SER A 124 -25.21 -30.99 0.26
N GLU A 125 -25.57 -31.57 1.41
CA GLU A 125 -26.94 -31.48 1.94
C GLU A 125 -27.29 -30.06 2.34
N LEU A 126 -26.37 -29.32 2.98
CA LEU A 126 -26.57 -27.91 3.30
C LEU A 126 -26.71 -27.02 2.05
N GLN A 127 -26.01 -27.33 0.95
CA GLN A 127 -26.15 -26.63 -0.32
C GLN A 127 -27.50 -26.90 -0.98
N ASP A 128 -27.95 -28.15 -0.99
CA ASP A 128 -29.26 -28.54 -1.49
C ASP A 128 -30.38 -27.89 -0.66
N LEU A 129 -30.21 -27.84 0.67
CA LEU A 129 -31.13 -27.20 1.59
C LEU A 129 -31.21 -25.68 1.39
N ALA A 130 -30.07 -25.00 1.30
CA ALA A 130 -30.01 -23.56 1.01
C ALA A 130 -30.71 -23.23 -0.31
N SER A 131 -30.46 -24.05 -1.33
CA SER A 131 -31.09 -23.90 -2.64
C SER A 131 -32.60 -24.10 -2.54
N ALA A 132 -33.07 -25.15 -1.86
CA ALA A 132 -34.49 -25.41 -1.67
C ALA A 132 -35.18 -24.25 -0.93
N GLN A 133 -34.51 -23.69 0.08
CA GLN A 133 -35.01 -22.58 0.86
C GLN A 133 -35.18 -21.29 0.04
N ASP A 134 -34.27 -20.99 -0.88
CA ASP A 134 -34.44 -19.87 -1.82
C ASP A 134 -35.68 -20.02 -2.70
N PHE A 135 -35.91 -21.24 -3.21
CA PHE A 135 -37.09 -21.52 -4.01
C PHE A 135 -38.39 -21.31 -3.22
N VAL A 136 -38.46 -21.80 -1.97
CA VAL A 136 -39.65 -21.63 -1.12
C VAL A 136 -39.88 -20.19 -0.74
N HIS A 137 -38.86 -19.46 -0.26
CA HIS A 137 -39.02 -18.08 0.18
C HIS A 137 -39.45 -17.17 -0.97
N ARG A 138 -38.85 -17.34 -2.15
CA ARG A 138 -39.26 -16.60 -3.35
C ARG A 138 -40.68 -16.93 -3.76
N ALA A 139 -41.05 -18.21 -3.81
CA ALA A 139 -42.41 -18.61 -4.22
C ALA A 139 -43.48 -18.10 -3.24
N ARG A 140 -43.16 -18.00 -1.94
CA ARG A 140 -44.04 -17.44 -0.90
C ARG A 140 -43.94 -15.92 -0.73
N LYS A 141 -43.05 -15.25 -1.46
CA LYS A 141 -42.75 -13.82 -1.30
C LYS A 141 -42.35 -13.45 0.14
N LYS A 142 -41.69 -14.39 0.84
CA LYS A 142 -41.08 -14.16 2.16
C LYS A 142 -39.66 -13.60 1.96
N PRO A 143 -39.16 -12.73 2.86
CA PRO A 143 -37.77 -12.29 2.83
C PRO A 143 -36.83 -13.49 2.94
N SER A 144 -35.62 -13.39 2.37
CA SER A 144 -34.61 -14.45 2.50
C SER A 144 -34.38 -14.78 3.98
N PRO A 145 -34.20 -16.07 4.32
CA PRO A 145 -33.90 -16.46 5.68
C PRO A 145 -32.57 -15.84 6.13
N THR A 146 -32.46 -15.55 7.41
CA THR A 146 -31.23 -15.02 8.02
C THR A 146 -30.96 -15.69 9.36
N GLY A 147 -29.72 -15.66 9.82
CA GLY A 147 -29.35 -16.22 11.11
C GLY A 147 -29.54 -17.73 11.15
N LYS A 148 -29.94 -18.27 12.30
CA LYS A 148 -29.99 -19.73 12.53
C LYS A 148 -30.82 -20.52 11.51
N SER A 149 -31.85 -19.88 10.95
CA SER A 149 -32.72 -20.45 9.94
C SER A 149 -32.09 -20.61 8.55
N ASP A 150 -30.97 -19.92 8.24
CA ASP A 150 -30.27 -20.01 6.95
C ASP A 150 -29.11 -21.04 7.01
N PRO A 151 -29.17 -22.21 6.34
CA PRO A 151 -28.09 -23.20 6.35
C PRO A 151 -26.74 -22.67 5.84
N ARG A 152 -26.70 -21.52 5.16
CA ARG A 152 -25.46 -20.89 4.70
C ARG A 152 -24.53 -20.47 5.82
N TRP A 153 -25.02 -20.19 7.04
CA TRP A 153 -24.10 -19.89 8.15
C TRP A 153 -23.25 -21.11 8.50
N LYS A 154 -23.81 -22.33 8.44
CA LYS A 154 -23.06 -23.58 8.65
C LYS A 154 -22.03 -23.79 7.55
N LEU A 155 -22.43 -23.59 6.29
CA LEU A 155 -21.50 -23.65 5.15
C LEU A 155 -20.34 -22.66 5.32
N ALA A 156 -20.64 -21.42 5.72
CA ALA A 156 -19.65 -20.40 5.95
C ALA A 156 -18.67 -20.77 7.09
N ARG A 157 -19.17 -21.33 8.20
CA ARG A 157 -18.32 -21.82 9.30
C ARG A 157 -17.46 -23.00 8.86
N MET A 158 -18.01 -23.94 8.09
CA MET A 158 -17.27 -25.06 7.51
C MET A 158 -16.16 -24.59 6.57
N ASP A 159 -16.45 -23.60 5.73
CA ASP A 159 -15.46 -23.00 4.82
C ASP A 159 -14.34 -22.29 5.58
N ASP A 160 -14.69 -21.50 6.60
CA ASP A 160 -13.70 -20.82 7.45
C ASP A 160 -12.85 -21.83 8.23
N GLU A 161 -13.45 -22.91 8.75
CA GLU A 161 -12.70 -23.97 9.42
C GLU A 161 -11.80 -24.77 8.48
N GLN A 162 -12.31 -25.13 7.29
CA GLN A 162 -11.54 -25.82 6.27
C GLN A 162 -10.35 -24.96 5.83
N ARG A 163 -10.54 -23.65 5.66
CA ARG A 163 -9.48 -22.70 5.35
C ARG A 163 -8.39 -22.70 6.42
N LEU A 164 -8.76 -22.56 7.69
CA LEU A 164 -7.81 -22.54 8.81
C LEU A 164 -7.05 -23.88 8.94
N ARG A 165 -7.76 -25.02 8.83
CA ARG A 165 -7.16 -26.35 8.86
C ARG A 165 -6.27 -26.64 7.65
N HIS A 166 -6.54 -26.04 6.48
CA HIS A 166 -5.68 -26.18 5.32
C HIS A 166 -4.32 -25.50 5.54
N VAL A 167 -4.32 -24.30 6.15
CA VAL A 167 -3.10 -23.55 6.46
C VAL A 167 -2.33 -24.20 7.62
N ALA A 168 -3.02 -24.62 8.67
CA ALA A 168 -2.45 -25.29 9.83
C ALA A 168 -3.22 -26.57 10.18
N PRO A 169 -2.95 -27.71 9.51
CA PRO A 169 -3.60 -28.98 9.86
C PRO A 169 -3.25 -29.43 11.28
N LYS A 170 -2.00 -29.14 11.66
CA LYS A 170 -1.44 -29.28 13.00
C LYS A 170 -0.27 -28.31 13.12
N LEU A 171 -0.35 -27.41 14.09
CA LEU A 171 0.78 -26.57 14.46
C LEU A 171 1.83 -27.45 15.16
N VAL A 172 3.10 -27.33 14.73
CA VAL A 172 4.22 -28.05 15.33
C VAL A 172 5.33 -27.03 15.59
N GLY A 173 5.83 -27.01 16.82
CA GLY A 173 6.60 -25.87 17.35
C GLY A 173 5.70 -24.65 17.57
N ARG A 174 6.30 -23.52 17.92
CA ARG A 174 5.62 -22.24 18.22
C ARG A 174 4.65 -22.27 19.40
N THR A 175 4.80 -23.23 20.30
CA THR A 175 3.91 -23.34 21.47
C THR A 175 4.07 -22.14 22.41
N HIS A 176 5.29 -21.63 22.55
CA HIS A 176 5.56 -20.44 23.36
C HIS A 176 4.90 -19.21 22.74
N GLU A 177 5.14 -18.96 21.45
CA GLU A 177 4.56 -17.84 20.70
C GLU A 177 3.03 -17.92 20.66
N LEU A 178 2.45 -19.11 20.48
CA LEU A 178 1.00 -19.31 20.58
C LEU A 178 0.49 -18.98 21.99
N GLY A 179 1.23 -19.37 23.02
CA GLY A 179 0.92 -19.04 24.42
C GLY A 179 0.89 -17.53 24.67
N LEU A 180 1.90 -16.80 24.18
CA LEU A 180 1.97 -15.34 24.24
C LEU A 180 0.77 -14.69 23.54
N LEU A 181 0.49 -15.09 22.29
CA LEU A 181 -0.62 -14.54 21.52
C LEU A 181 -1.99 -14.87 22.15
N THR A 182 -2.14 -16.06 22.73
CA THR A 182 -3.37 -16.48 23.41
C THR A 182 -3.56 -15.70 24.72
N ALA A 183 -2.49 -15.46 25.48
CA ALA A 183 -2.54 -14.63 26.69
C ALA A 183 -2.89 -13.17 26.38
N TYR A 184 -2.32 -12.61 25.32
CA TYR A 184 -2.68 -11.29 24.81
C TYR A 184 -4.15 -11.24 24.35
N ALA A 185 -4.60 -12.22 23.57
CA ALA A 185 -5.98 -12.28 23.10
C ALA A 185 -7.00 -12.42 24.25
N ALA A 186 -6.67 -13.17 25.30
CA ALA A 186 -7.56 -13.39 26.43
C ALA A 186 -7.64 -12.16 27.35
N ASN A 187 -6.49 -11.59 27.72
CA ASN A 187 -6.42 -10.64 28.84
C ASN A 187 -5.75 -9.30 28.48
N GLY A 188 -5.24 -9.13 27.25
CA GLY A 188 -4.45 -7.97 26.85
C GLY A 188 -3.04 -7.95 27.45
N ASN A 189 -2.59 -9.04 28.06
CA ASN A 189 -1.27 -9.11 28.68
C ASN A 189 -0.18 -9.16 27.59
N VAL A 190 0.76 -8.22 27.64
CA VAL A 190 1.97 -8.21 26.81
C VAL A 190 3.13 -8.59 27.72
N GLU A 191 3.77 -9.71 27.44
CA GLU A 191 4.93 -10.15 28.22
C GLU A 191 6.12 -9.22 27.95
N SER A 192 6.96 -8.96 28.96
CA SER A 192 8.12 -8.07 28.84
C SER A 192 9.11 -8.50 27.73
N SER A 193 9.11 -9.78 27.35
CA SER A 193 9.94 -10.33 26.27
C SER A 193 9.54 -9.85 24.86
N ILE A 194 8.31 -9.37 24.70
CA ILE A 194 7.77 -8.82 23.45
C ILE A 194 7.26 -7.38 23.63
N GLU A 195 7.42 -6.81 24.82
CA GLU A 195 7.02 -5.44 25.14
C GLU A 195 7.99 -4.45 24.50
N LEU A 196 7.45 -3.34 23.98
CA LEU A 196 8.26 -2.26 23.42
C LEU A 196 8.56 -1.25 24.54
N GLU A 197 9.84 -0.96 24.78
CA GLU A 197 10.24 0.05 25.77
C GLU A 197 9.59 1.41 25.44
N SER A 198 8.80 1.94 26.38
CA SER A 198 8.13 3.22 26.17
C SER A 198 9.17 4.34 26.11
N ILE A 199 9.12 5.14 25.04
CA ILE A 199 9.60 6.53 25.13
C ILE A 199 8.76 7.19 26.21
N ILE A 200 9.41 7.97 27.09
CA ILE A 200 8.80 8.78 28.16
C ILE A 200 7.77 9.73 27.53
N ALA A 201 6.59 9.21 27.23
CA ALA A 201 5.41 9.96 26.83
C ALA A 201 4.49 9.96 28.04
N ASP A 202 4.01 11.14 28.40
CA ASP A 202 2.93 11.30 29.38
C ASP A 202 1.80 10.31 28.98
N PRO A 203 1.47 9.30 29.82
CA PRO A 203 0.51 8.25 29.46
C PRO A 203 -0.90 8.77 29.15
N LYS A 204 -1.14 10.08 29.30
CA LYS A 204 -2.36 10.81 28.93
C LYS A 204 -2.34 11.40 27.50
N LYS A 205 -1.31 11.18 26.68
CA LYS A 205 -1.19 11.78 25.33
C LYS A 205 -1.37 10.82 24.15
N LEU A 206 -1.46 9.51 24.36
CA LEU A 206 -1.74 8.54 23.28
C LEU A 206 -2.86 7.60 23.75
N ASP A 207 -4.09 8.12 23.76
CA ASP A 207 -5.33 7.40 24.10
C ASP A 207 -5.88 6.62 22.88
N TRP A 208 -5.05 5.79 22.22
CA TRP A 208 -5.51 4.98 21.09
C TRP A 208 -5.02 3.53 21.16
N LEU A 209 -5.83 2.58 20.69
CA LEU A 209 -5.56 1.15 20.72
C LEU A 209 -4.35 0.81 19.84
N ARG A 210 -3.24 0.48 20.49
CA ARG A 210 -2.03 -0.02 19.82
C ARG A 210 -2.10 -1.55 19.68
N PRO A 211 -2.14 -2.11 18.46
CA PRO A 211 -2.13 -3.57 18.28
C PRO A 211 -0.77 -4.19 18.62
N LEU A 212 -0.79 -5.52 18.79
CA LEU A 212 0.43 -6.32 18.84
C LEU A 212 0.97 -6.58 17.42
N LEU A 213 2.25 -6.31 17.19
CA LEU A 213 2.90 -6.56 15.91
C LEU A 213 3.52 -7.97 15.88
N LEU A 214 3.16 -8.78 14.89
CA LEU A 214 3.73 -10.10 14.60
C LEU A 214 4.52 -10.06 13.29
N THR A 215 5.85 -10.19 13.34
CA THR A 215 6.69 -10.23 12.13
C THR A 215 7.36 -11.57 11.91
N GLY A 216 7.96 -11.75 10.73
CA GLY A 216 8.82 -12.91 10.45
C GLY A 216 8.98 -13.14 8.97
N ILE A 217 10.07 -13.77 8.56
CA ILE A 217 10.36 -14.00 7.14
C ILE A 217 9.30 -14.88 6.45
N GLY A 218 9.25 -14.87 5.12
CA GLY A 218 8.45 -15.80 4.35
C GLY A 218 8.77 -17.26 4.74
N GLY A 219 7.75 -18.05 5.09
CA GLY A 219 7.95 -19.45 5.50
C GLY A 219 8.32 -19.66 6.98
N SER A 220 8.33 -18.63 7.82
CA SER A 220 8.61 -18.74 9.26
C SER A 220 7.50 -19.42 10.09
N GLY A 221 6.31 -19.57 9.52
CA GLY A 221 5.15 -20.19 10.16
C GLY A 221 4.06 -19.22 10.63
N LYS A 222 4.13 -17.92 10.30
CA LYS A 222 3.15 -16.89 10.72
C LYS A 222 1.69 -17.27 10.46
N SER A 223 1.31 -17.56 9.21
CA SER A 223 -0.07 -17.88 8.87
C SER A 223 -0.56 -19.16 9.57
N ALA A 224 0.34 -20.11 9.82
CA ALA A 224 -0.01 -21.31 10.57
C ALA A 224 -0.24 -21.00 12.07
N LEU A 225 0.59 -20.13 12.65
CA LEU A 225 0.43 -19.66 14.03
C LEU A 225 -0.86 -18.84 14.21
N VAL A 226 -1.13 -17.90 13.30
CA VAL A 226 -2.37 -17.10 13.28
C VAL A 226 -3.60 -17.99 13.12
N ALA A 227 -3.55 -18.98 12.23
CA ALA A 227 -4.67 -19.89 12.03
C ALA A 227 -4.96 -20.72 13.30
N GLU A 228 -3.92 -21.21 13.97
CA GLU A 228 -4.07 -21.95 15.23
C GLU A 228 -4.55 -21.05 16.37
N LEU A 229 -4.06 -19.80 16.46
CA LEU A 229 -4.54 -18.80 17.41
C LEU A 229 -6.03 -18.56 17.24
N VAL A 230 -6.49 -18.27 16.01
CA VAL A 230 -7.90 -18.02 15.73
C VAL A 230 -8.75 -19.23 16.11
N ARG A 231 -8.33 -20.46 15.76
CA ARG A 231 -9.01 -21.69 16.17
C ARG A 231 -9.11 -21.82 17.70
N THR A 232 -8.00 -21.60 18.40
CA THR A 232 -7.88 -21.75 19.85
C THR A 232 -8.75 -20.74 20.59
N VAL A 233 -8.66 -19.46 20.22
CA VAL A 233 -9.40 -18.36 20.85
C VAL A 233 -10.89 -18.48 20.56
N ARG A 234 -11.27 -18.72 19.30
CA ARG A 234 -12.68 -18.84 18.88
C ARG A 234 -13.39 -20.04 19.49
N LYS A 235 -12.63 -21.11 19.80
CA LYS A 235 -13.10 -22.46 20.15
C LYS A 235 -13.86 -23.14 19.02
N ASP A 236 -13.94 -24.47 19.06
CA ASP A 236 -14.60 -25.27 18.02
C ASP A 236 -16.13 -25.04 17.98
N ASP A 237 -16.74 -24.71 19.13
CA ASP A 237 -18.16 -24.38 19.26
C ASP A 237 -18.50 -22.90 18.98
N TRP A 238 -17.48 -22.10 18.63
CA TRP A 238 -17.60 -20.64 18.40
C TRP A 238 -18.01 -19.84 19.65
N SER A 239 -17.95 -20.41 20.86
CA SER A 239 -18.31 -19.74 22.11
C SER A 239 -17.23 -18.77 22.63
N GLY A 240 -16.02 -18.81 22.07
CA GLY A 240 -14.94 -17.89 22.42
C GLY A 240 -15.16 -16.47 21.89
N PRO A 241 -14.18 -15.56 22.04
CA PRO A 241 -14.23 -14.23 21.45
C PRO A 241 -14.57 -14.26 19.96
N ILE A 242 -15.25 -13.22 19.48
CA ILE A 242 -15.45 -13.02 18.06
C ILE A 242 -14.07 -12.78 17.44
N THR A 243 -13.68 -13.64 16.51
CA THR A 243 -12.41 -13.53 15.81
C THR A 243 -12.65 -13.05 14.40
N VAL A 244 -11.99 -11.96 14.02
CA VAL A 244 -12.11 -11.37 12.68
C VAL A 244 -10.74 -11.34 12.04
N LEU A 245 -10.61 -11.96 10.87
CA LEU A 245 -9.36 -12.01 10.10
C LEU A 245 -9.50 -11.16 8.85
N LEU A 246 -8.79 -10.03 8.81
CA LEU A 246 -8.64 -9.17 7.64
C LEU A 246 -7.37 -9.58 6.90
N ASP A 247 -7.56 -10.19 5.74
CA ASP A 247 -6.47 -10.70 4.90
C ASP A 247 -6.19 -9.70 3.77
N TYR A 248 -5.09 -8.94 3.90
CA TYR A 248 -4.73 -7.90 2.96
C TYR A 248 -4.09 -8.41 1.66
N ASP A 249 -3.89 -9.73 1.50
CA ASP A 249 -3.68 -10.25 0.15
C ASP A 249 -4.92 -10.01 -0.73
N ARG A 250 -6.11 -9.82 -0.16
CA ARG A 250 -7.35 -9.59 -0.91
C ARG A 250 -7.43 -8.13 -1.43
N PRO A 251 -7.56 -7.93 -2.75
CA PRO A 251 -7.58 -6.58 -3.33
C PRO A 251 -8.66 -5.66 -2.76
N ASN A 252 -9.84 -6.21 -2.46
CA ASN A 252 -10.97 -5.44 -1.92
C ASN A 252 -10.70 -4.88 -0.51
N LEU A 253 -9.81 -5.51 0.29
CA LEU A 253 -9.44 -5.03 1.62
C LEU A 253 -8.23 -4.10 1.55
N ALA A 254 -7.24 -4.44 0.72
CA ALA A 254 -6.04 -3.63 0.53
C ALA A 254 -6.30 -2.27 -0.12
N LEU A 255 -7.24 -2.22 -1.07
CA LEU A 255 -7.71 -0.97 -1.69
C LEU A 255 -8.97 -0.42 -1.06
N GLY A 256 -9.56 -1.17 -0.14
CA GLY A 256 -10.80 -0.82 0.52
C GLY A 256 -10.64 0.38 1.44
N ALA A 257 -11.74 1.05 1.69
CA ALA A 257 -11.82 2.06 2.74
C ALA A 257 -12.45 1.45 4.00
N GLU A 258 -12.59 2.27 5.03
CA GLU A 258 -13.23 1.90 6.28
C GLU A 258 -14.57 1.17 6.15
N LYS A 259 -15.38 1.58 5.16
CA LYS A 259 -16.65 0.92 4.82
C LYS A 259 -16.45 -0.55 4.48
N ASP A 260 -15.42 -0.89 3.69
CA ASP A 260 -15.14 -2.26 3.26
C ASP A 260 -14.61 -3.10 4.44
N TRP A 261 -13.79 -2.50 5.31
CA TRP A 261 -13.32 -3.16 6.54
C TRP A 261 -14.47 -3.41 7.51
N THR A 262 -15.36 -2.44 7.70
CA THR A 262 -16.56 -2.59 8.55
C THR A 262 -17.58 -3.55 7.94
N ALA A 263 -17.71 -3.61 6.61
CA ALA A 263 -18.54 -4.60 5.93
C ALA A 263 -17.97 -6.03 6.12
N GLU A 264 -16.66 -6.20 6.06
CA GLU A 264 -16.02 -7.50 6.34
C GLU A 264 -16.11 -7.87 7.83
N LEU A 265 -15.97 -6.90 8.73
CA LEU A 265 -16.16 -7.04 10.18
C LEU A 265 -17.57 -7.56 10.49
N THR A 266 -18.62 -6.85 10.04
CA THR A 266 -20.02 -7.25 10.24
C THR A 266 -20.33 -8.61 9.63
N ARG A 267 -19.79 -8.92 8.45
CA ARG A 267 -19.91 -10.24 7.82
C ARG A 267 -19.29 -11.36 8.64
N GLN A 268 -18.17 -11.12 9.34
CA GLN A 268 -17.54 -12.14 10.20
C GLN A 268 -18.21 -12.19 11.59
N ILE A 269 -18.74 -11.08 12.10
CA ILE A 269 -19.57 -11.05 13.32
C ILE A 269 -20.82 -11.92 13.15
N GLY A 270 -21.57 -11.75 12.05
CA GLY A 270 -22.78 -12.56 11.77
C GLY A 270 -22.49 -14.06 11.70
N ARG A 271 -21.34 -14.45 11.14
CA ARG A 271 -20.88 -15.85 11.15
C ARG A 271 -20.56 -16.35 12.55
N ALA A 272 -19.92 -15.51 13.36
CA ALA A 272 -19.53 -15.86 14.73
C ALA A 272 -20.72 -15.93 15.69
N ARG A 273 -21.74 -15.08 15.47
CA ARG A 273 -22.97 -14.99 16.27
C ARG A 273 -24.15 -15.07 15.31
N THR A 274 -24.66 -16.29 15.12
CA THR A 274 -25.76 -16.57 14.18
C THR A 274 -27.03 -15.80 14.50
N GLU A 275 -27.23 -15.44 15.76
CA GLU A 275 -28.30 -14.58 16.25
C GLU A 275 -28.20 -13.14 15.73
N LEU A 276 -27.00 -12.68 15.37
CA LEU A 276 -26.74 -11.35 14.81
C LEU A 276 -26.71 -11.32 13.28
N ASP A 277 -26.62 -12.47 12.60
CA ASP A 277 -26.35 -12.54 11.16
C ASP A 277 -27.35 -11.76 10.30
N GLY A 278 -28.64 -11.82 10.63
CA GLY A 278 -29.68 -11.06 9.93
C GLY A 278 -29.50 -9.56 10.08
N GLU A 279 -29.30 -9.09 11.31
CA GLU A 279 -29.04 -7.67 11.59
C GLU A 279 -27.75 -7.21 10.89
N MET A 280 -26.67 -8.01 10.94
CA MET A 280 -25.40 -7.70 10.25
C MET A 280 -25.54 -7.67 8.72
N ASP A 281 -26.42 -8.47 8.13
CA ASP A 281 -26.72 -8.41 6.70
C ASP A 281 -27.54 -7.18 6.32
N GLU A 282 -28.53 -6.82 7.14
CA GLU A 282 -29.31 -5.59 6.98
C GLU A 282 -28.43 -4.34 7.07
N LEU A 283 -27.51 -4.29 8.04
CA LEU A 283 -26.53 -3.19 8.15
C LEU A 283 -25.73 -3.02 6.86
N ARG A 284 -25.23 -4.11 6.29
CA ARG A 284 -24.46 -4.07 5.04
C ARG A 284 -25.30 -3.62 3.84
N ARG A 285 -26.56 -4.08 3.74
CA ARG A 285 -27.50 -3.66 2.69
C ARG A 285 -27.86 -2.18 2.80
N ASP A 286 -28.12 -1.71 4.01
CA ASP A 286 -28.44 -0.30 4.27
C ASP A 286 -27.26 0.61 3.95
N ALA A 287 -26.03 0.19 4.27
CA ALA A 287 -24.82 0.93 3.92
C ALA A 287 -24.63 1.07 2.40
N LEU A 288 -24.94 0.01 1.63
CA LEU A 288 -24.92 0.08 0.17
C LEU A 288 -25.94 1.08 -0.36
N ARG A 289 -27.14 1.14 0.23
CA ARG A 289 -28.18 2.12 -0.11
C ARG A 289 -27.72 3.55 0.21
N VAL A 290 -27.20 3.79 1.41
CA VAL A 290 -26.70 5.11 1.85
C VAL A 290 -25.55 5.58 0.97
N ALA A 291 -24.63 4.69 0.60
CA ALA A 291 -23.53 5.02 -0.31
C ALA A 291 -24.03 5.44 -1.70
N ALA A 292 -25.06 4.75 -2.22
CA ALA A 292 -25.67 5.09 -3.51
C ALA A 292 -26.38 6.45 -3.47
N GLU A 293 -27.00 6.82 -2.34
CA GLU A 293 -27.73 8.08 -2.19
C GLU A 293 -26.82 9.29 -1.91
N THR A 294 -25.74 9.10 -1.14
CA THR A 294 -24.89 10.22 -0.65
C THR A 294 -23.61 10.43 -1.45
N SER A 295 -23.23 9.51 -2.36
CA SER A 295 -21.96 9.52 -3.10
C SER A 295 -20.71 9.66 -2.20
N SER A 296 -20.80 9.30 -0.91
CA SER A 296 -19.73 9.48 0.09
C SER A 296 -19.54 8.20 0.93
N ASP A 297 -18.38 7.57 0.78
CA ASP A 297 -18.07 6.32 1.51
C ASP A 297 -17.82 6.55 3.02
N LEU A 298 -17.28 7.70 3.43
CA LEU A 298 -17.07 8.00 4.87
C LEU A 298 -18.37 8.04 5.66
N LYS A 299 -19.35 8.83 5.19
CA LYS A 299 -20.69 8.87 5.79
C LYS A 299 -21.33 7.49 5.88
N SER A 300 -21.02 6.59 4.93
CA SER A 300 -21.53 5.23 4.94
C SER A 300 -20.83 4.36 6.01
N ALA A 301 -19.53 4.56 6.24
CA ALA A 301 -18.77 3.89 7.28
C ALA A 301 -19.20 4.34 8.69
N ASP A 302 -19.36 5.65 8.91
CA ASP A 302 -19.83 6.20 10.19
C ASP A 302 -21.22 5.65 10.54
N VAL A 303 -22.16 5.65 9.58
CA VAL A 303 -23.51 5.09 9.77
C VAL A 303 -23.47 3.58 10.03
N LEU A 304 -22.56 2.85 9.38
CA LEU A 304 -22.37 1.41 9.63
C LEU A 304 -21.89 1.16 11.06
N LEU A 305 -20.89 1.93 11.52
CA LEU A 305 -20.33 1.78 12.86
C LEU A 305 -21.35 2.16 13.93
N GLU A 306 -22.02 3.31 13.79
CA GLU A 306 -23.06 3.76 14.73
C GLU A 306 -24.13 2.67 14.91
N ARG A 307 -24.69 2.19 13.79
CA ARG A 307 -25.70 1.14 13.84
C ARG A 307 -25.17 -0.21 14.30
N LEU A 308 -23.90 -0.53 14.05
CA LEU A 308 -23.25 -1.71 14.64
C LEU A 308 -23.23 -1.59 16.17
N GLY A 309 -22.88 -0.41 16.70
CA GLY A 309 -22.96 -0.10 18.12
C GLY A 309 -24.35 -0.33 18.69
N ASP A 310 -25.38 0.21 18.04
CA ASP A 310 -26.78 0.03 18.46
C ASP A 310 -27.21 -1.45 18.45
N THR A 311 -26.85 -2.16 17.38
CA THR A 311 -27.20 -3.57 17.19
C THR A 311 -26.57 -4.44 18.27
N LEU A 312 -25.30 -4.18 18.60
CA LEU A 312 -24.60 -4.86 19.70
C LEU A 312 -25.16 -4.45 21.07
N GLY A 313 -25.56 -3.19 21.25
CA GLY A 313 -26.14 -2.69 22.50
C GLY A 313 -27.49 -3.31 22.87
N ARG A 314 -28.27 -3.77 21.88
CA ARG A 314 -29.52 -4.51 22.12
C ARG A 314 -29.28 -5.93 22.64
N GLN A 315 -28.06 -6.46 22.53
CA GLN A 315 -27.76 -7.82 22.98
C GLN A 315 -27.62 -7.88 24.50
N ALA A 316 -28.16 -8.94 25.11
CA ALA A 316 -28.06 -9.15 26.55
C ALA A 316 -26.61 -9.42 27.02
N VAL A 317 -25.74 -9.87 26.11
CA VAL A 317 -24.34 -10.22 26.39
C VAL A 317 -23.42 -9.41 25.48
N ARG A 318 -22.48 -8.69 26.09
CA ARG A 318 -21.41 -8.02 25.33
C ARG A 318 -20.34 -9.01 24.91
N HIS A 319 -19.83 -8.84 23.71
CA HIS A 319 -18.85 -9.73 23.12
C HIS A 319 -17.42 -9.18 23.25
N ASP A 320 -16.47 -10.10 23.42
CA ASP A 320 -15.04 -9.84 23.27
C ASP A 320 -14.67 -9.97 21.78
N LEU A 321 -13.87 -9.04 21.24
CA LEU A 321 -13.44 -9.00 19.84
C LEU A 321 -11.91 -9.12 19.73
N LEU A 322 -11.45 -10.11 18.97
CA LEU A 322 -10.06 -10.22 18.50
C LEU A 322 -10.02 -9.97 17.00
N LEU A 323 -9.36 -8.89 16.60
CA LEU A 323 -9.09 -8.57 15.22
C LEU A 323 -7.67 -9.00 14.84
N VAL A 324 -7.52 -9.68 13.71
CA VAL A 324 -6.23 -10.02 13.14
C VAL A 324 -6.13 -9.43 11.74
N VAL A 325 -5.13 -8.59 11.51
CA VAL A 325 -4.77 -8.06 10.20
C VAL A 325 -3.59 -8.88 9.69
N ASP A 326 -3.81 -9.75 8.70
CA ASP A 326 -2.75 -10.54 8.07
C ASP A 326 -2.26 -9.86 6.79
N THR A 327 -1.02 -10.18 6.40
CA THR A 327 -0.30 -9.55 5.28
C THR A 327 -0.18 -8.02 5.45
N PHE A 328 0.14 -7.58 6.67
CA PHE A 328 0.29 -6.17 7.04
C PHE A 328 1.37 -5.43 6.25
N GLU A 329 2.33 -6.15 5.65
CA GLU A 329 3.29 -5.56 4.72
C GLU A 329 2.63 -4.80 3.56
N GLU A 330 1.42 -5.18 3.15
CA GLU A 330 0.68 -4.50 2.08
C GLU A 330 0.28 -3.09 2.49
N LEU A 331 -0.04 -2.86 3.76
CA LEU A 331 -0.33 -1.53 4.30
C LEU A 331 0.92 -0.67 4.42
N ILE A 332 2.06 -1.29 4.76
CA ILE A 332 3.36 -0.61 4.84
C ILE A 332 3.82 -0.19 3.44
N VAL A 333 3.72 -1.10 2.47
CA VAL A 333 4.07 -0.85 1.06
C VAL A 333 3.21 0.25 0.46
N SER A 334 1.92 0.26 0.82
CA SER A 334 0.96 1.20 0.30
C SER A 334 0.95 2.58 0.96
N SER A 335 1.81 2.79 1.96
CA SER A 335 1.88 4.02 2.73
C SER A 335 3.24 4.70 2.58
N GLU A 336 3.26 6.02 2.73
CA GLU A 336 4.52 6.77 2.79
C GLU A 336 5.11 6.74 4.22
N MET A 337 5.79 5.65 4.56
CA MET A 337 6.29 5.37 5.92
C MET A 337 7.36 6.35 6.44
N GLY A 338 7.89 7.23 5.58
CA GLY A 338 8.88 8.26 5.95
C GLY A 338 8.27 9.56 6.48
N LEU A 339 6.94 9.70 6.47
CA LEU A 339 6.25 10.87 6.99
C LEU A 339 6.32 10.94 8.52
N ALA A 340 6.06 12.13 9.08
CA ALA A 340 5.85 12.30 10.52
C ALA A 340 4.58 11.56 10.98
N ASP A 341 4.49 11.19 12.27
CA ASP A 341 3.40 10.33 12.77
C ASP A 341 2.00 10.93 12.50
N GLU A 342 1.83 12.25 12.67
CA GLU A 342 0.57 12.99 12.43
C GLU A 342 0.09 12.94 10.97
N GLU A 343 1.03 12.84 10.03
CA GLU A 343 0.73 12.72 8.61
C GLU A 343 0.52 11.26 8.22
N LEU A 344 1.26 10.35 8.86
CA LEU A 344 1.15 8.91 8.66
C LEU A 344 -0.21 8.37 9.13
N GLU A 345 -0.86 9.01 10.11
CA GLU A 345 -2.26 8.74 10.49
C GLU A 345 -3.25 8.85 9.31
N ARG A 346 -2.91 9.63 8.27
CA ARG A 346 -3.74 9.84 7.08
C ARG A 346 -3.42 8.88 5.94
N GLU A 347 -2.39 8.06 6.08
CA GLU A 347 -2.02 7.00 5.14
C GLU A 347 -2.80 5.70 5.41
N PRO A 348 -2.91 4.77 4.45
CA PRO A 348 -3.57 3.48 4.67
C PRO A 348 -3.12 2.75 5.95
N PHE A 349 -1.82 2.79 6.26
CA PHE A 349 -1.24 2.29 7.50
C PHE A 349 -1.91 2.89 8.74
N GLY A 350 -1.98 4.21 8.84
CA GLY A 350 -2.57 4.89 9.98
C GLY A 350 -4.09 4.80 10.02
N LEU A 351 -4.76 4.86 8.87
CA LEU A 351 -6.22 4.76 8.76
C LEU A 351 -6.76 3.42 9.25
N VAL A 352 -6.09 2.31 8.91
CA VAL A 352 -6.48 0.99 9.42
C VAL A 352 -6.36 0.96 10.93
N LEU A 353 -5.21 1.39 11.48
CA LEU A 353 -4.99 1.38 12.92
C LEU A 353 -5.98 2.30 13.66
N SER A 354 -6.27 3.47 13.11
CA SER A 354 -7.28 4.40 13.65
C SER A 354 -8.71 3.85 13.56
N TRP A 355 -9.03 3.08 12.51
CA TRP A 355 -10.30 2.37 12.44
C TRP A 355 -10.41 1.28 13.51
N ILE A 356 -9.33 0.52 13.75
CA ILE A 356 -9.30 -0.48 14.84
C ILE A 356 -9.53 0.20 16.19
N ASP A 357 -8.88 1.33 16.42
CA ASP A 357 -9.06 2.13 17.63
C ASP A 357 -10.52 2.58 17.81
N ARG A 358 -11.18 3.06 16.75
CA ARG A 358 -12.61 3.40 16.80
C ARG A 358 -13.53 2.24 17.18
N LEU A 359 -13.14 0.99 16.94
CA LEU A 359 -13.92 -0.16 17.42
C LEU A 359 -13.85 -0.30 18.95
N MET A 360 -12.74 0.09 19.57
CA MET A 360 -12.60 0.11 21.04
C MET A 360 -13.52 1.17 21.66
N ASP A 361 -13.59 2.35 21.03
CA ASP A 361 -14.41 3.47 21.48
C ASP A 361 -15.86 3.42 20.98
N LEU A 362 -16.24 2.35 20.27
CA LEU A 362 -17.58 2.23 19.74
C LEU A 362 -18.60 2.15 20.88
N GLN A 363 -19.54 3.09 20.91
CA GLN A 363 -20.57 3.18 21.95
C GLN A 363 -21.92 2.66 21.45
N THR A 364 -22.74 2.20 22.39
CA THR A 364 -24.16 1.93 22.16
C THR A 364 -25.00 3.17 22.47
N GLU A 365 -26.31 3.16 22.18
CA GLU A 365 -27.22 4.29 22.47
C GLU A 365 -27.16 4.80 23.92
N ASP A 366 -26.85 3.93 24.89
CA ASP A 366 -26.75 4.30 26.32
C ASP A 366 -25.39 4.93 26.70
N GLY A 367 -24.48 5.10 25.75
CA GLY A 367 -23.13 5.64 25.93
C GLY A 367 -22.11 4.64 26.47
N SER A 368 -22.50 3.38 26.68
CA SER A 368 -21.59 2.33 27.14
C SER A 368 -20.85 1.66 25.96
N PRO A 369 -19.68 1.02 26.18
CA PRO A 369 -18.93 0.36 25.10
C PRO A 369 -19.70 -0.80 24.47
N ALA A 370 -19.74 -0.83 23.14
CA ALA A 370 -20.41 -1.85 22.33
C ALA A 370 -19.74 -3.22 22.45
N PHE A 371 -18.41 -3.25 22.48
CA PHE A 371 -17.64 -4.45 22.80
C PHE A 371 -17.22 -4.44 24.25
N LYS A 372 -17.14 -5.64 24.85
CA LYS A 372 -16.60 -5.80 26.20
C LYS A 372 -15.09 -5.57 26.21
N THR A 373 -14.39 -6.12 25.22
CA THR A 373 -12.98 -5.86 24.95
C THR A 373 -12.73 -5.88 23.45
N VAL A 374 -11.80 -5.04 22.98
CA VAL A 374 -11.25 -5.08 21.63
C VAL A 374 -9.74 -5.31 21.73
N ARG A 375 -9.24 -6.28 20.98
CA ARG A 375 -7.82 -6.62 20.87
C ARG A 375 -7.47 -6.76 19.40
N ALA A 376 -6.24 -6.38 19.04
CA ALA A 376 -5.81 -6.40 17.67
C ALA A 376 -4.38 -6.93 17.52
N ILE A 377 -4.17 -7.79 16.52
CA ILE A 377 -2.86 -8.30 16.11
C ILE A 377 -2.67 -7.93 14.65
N VAL A 378 -1.55 -7.32 14.31
CA VAL A 378 -1.14 -7.08 12.92
C VAL A 378 0.01 -8.01 12.59
N ALA A 379 -0.09 -8.78 11.52
CA ALA A 379 0.85 -9.81 11.14
C ALA A 379 1.42 -9.52 9.75
N GLY A 380 2.75 -9.51 9.63
CA GLY A 380 3.39 -9.24 8.33
C GLY A 380 4.82 -9.75 8.19
N ARG A 381 5.40 -9.61 7.00
CA ARG A 381 6.79 -10.04 6.73
C ARG A 381 7.83 -9.02 7.15
N ILE A 382 7.47 -7.75 7.11
CA ILE A 382 8.37 -6.62 7.28
C ILE A 382 7.97 -5.87 8.54
N GLN A 383 8.95 -5.52 9.36
CA GLN A 383 8.75 -4.61 10.47
C GLN A 383 8.66 -3.17 9.94
N PRO A 384 7.65 -2.37 10.32
CA PRO A 384 7.63 -0.95 9.99
C PRO A 384 8.78 -0.20 10.70
N PHE A 385 9.16 0.96 10.17
CA PHE A 385 10.19 1.84 10.73
C PHE A 385 11.56 1.19 10.96
N VAL A 386 12.03 0.34 10.03
CA VAL A 386 13.34 -0.34 10.16
C VAL A 386 14.49 0.65 10.39
N SER A 387 14.45 1.83 9.75
CA SER A 387 15.44 2.90 9.93
C SER A 387 15.25 3.69 11.23
N GLU A 388 14.07 3.65 11.83
CA GLU A 388 13.69 4.43 13.03
C GLU A 388 12.90 3.58 14.04
N PRO A 389 13.47 2.49 14.60
CA PRO A 389 12.73 1.55 15.45
C PRO A 389 12.08 2.19 16.68
N ARG A 390 12.61 3.33 17.12
CA ARG A 390 12.06 4.15 18.23
C ARG A 390 10.63 4.63 17.98
N ARG A 391 10.14 4.62 16.74
CA ARG A 391 8.75 4.96 16.41
C ARG A 391 7.77 3.83 16.70
N LEU A 392 8.22 2.57 16.74
CA LEU A 392 7.34 1.41 16.99
C LEU A 392 6.43 1.55 18.23
N PRO A 393 6.91 2.01 19.41
CA PRO A 393 6.07 2.11 20.60
C PRO A 393 4.91 3.11 20.47
N ALA A 394 4.97 4.06 19.53
CA ALA A 394 3.86 4.99 19.28
C ALA A 394 2.67 4.30 18.59
N TRP A 395 2.95 3.22 17.85
CA TRP A 395 1.99 2.53 16.98
C TRP A 395 1.61 1.12 17.49
N PHE A 396 2.49 0.47 18.25
CA PHE A 396 2.32 -0.92 18.68
C PHE A 396 2.54 -1.06 20.19
N CYS A 397 1.79 -1.97 20.82
CA CYS A 397 1.95 -2.26 22.25
C CYS A 397 3.06 -3.29 22.52
N GLY A 398 3.43 -4.05 21.50
CA GLY A 398 4.47 -5.07 21.57
C GLY A 398 4.84 -5.57 20.17
N HIS A 399 5.99 -6.24 20.08
CA HIS A 399 6.51 -6.81 18.84
C HIS A 399 7.02 -8.23 19.09
N LEU A 400 6.40 -9.19 18.41
CA LEU A 400 6.80 -10.59 18.36
C LEU A 400 7.36 -10.92 16.97
N GLU A 401 8.67 -11.18 16.89
CA GLU A 401 9.31 -11.65 15.65
C GLU A 401 9.45 -13.18 15.64
N LEU A 402 8.91 -13.84 14.61
CA LEU A 402 9.09 -15.27 14.40
C LEU A 402 10.46 -15.56 13.78
N GLY A 403 11.41 -15.89 14.65
CA GLY A 403 12.75 -16.37 14.29
C GLY A 403 12.77 -17.80 13.73
N PRO A 404 13.93 -18.45 13.58
CA PRO A 404 14.01 -19.87 13.28
C PRO A 404 13.46 -20.73 14.42
N PHE A 405 13.26 -22.03 14.19
CA PHE A 405 12.97 -22.97 15.25
C PHE A 405 14.17 -23.18 16.17
N SER A 406 13.87 -23.41 17.44
CA SER A 406 14.84 -23.97 18.38
C SER A 406 15.24 -25.40 17.98
N PRO A 407 16.36 -25.93 18.51
CA PRO A 407 16.73 -27.34 18.33
C PRO A 407 15.59 -28.30 18.68
N GLN A 408 14.93 -28.08 19.81
CA GLN A 408 13.83 -28.93 20.26
C GLN A 408 12.66 -28.91 19.27
N GLU A 409 12.23 -27.72 18.83
CA GLU A 409 11.14 -27.57 17.89
C GLU A 409 11.48 -28.15 16.51
N THR A 410 12.74 -27.99 16.07
CA THR A 410 13.23 -28.61 14.83
C THR A 410 13.07 -30.12 14.90
N GLY A 411 13.47 -30.72 16.02
CA GLY A 411 13.36 -32.16 16.19
C GLY A 411 11.92 -32.67 16.30
N ASP A 412 11.07 -31.93 17.03
CA ASP A 412 9.64 -32.22 17.11
C ASP A 412 8.95 -32.07 15.75
N PHE A 413 9.33 -31.06 14.97
CA PHE A 413 8.81 -30.84 13.62
C PHE A 413 9.13 -32.01 12.70
N LEU A 414 10.39 -32.47 12.68
CA LEU A 414 10.79 -33.63 11.89
C LEU A 414 10.04 -34.89 12.33
N ARG A 415 9.95 -35.17 13.65
CA ARG A 415 9.21 -36.34 14.17
C ARG A 415 7.74 -36.37 13.75
N VAL A 416 7.07 -35.22 13.76
CA VAL A 416 5.63 -35.15 13.47
C VAL A 416 5.34 -35.13 11.97
N ARG A 417 6.20 -34.48 11.16
CA ARG A 417 5.96 -34.30 9.72
C ARG A 417 6.53 -35.40 8.86
N ASP A 418 7.51 -36.16 9.36
CA ASP A 418 8.03 -37.35 8.69
C ASP A 418 7.08 -38.54 8.84
N THR A 419 6.05 -38.57 8.00
CA THR A 419 5.06 -39.66 8.01
C THR A 419 5.64 -41.00 7.58
N GLU A 420 6.82 -41.01 6.94
CA GLU A 420 7.48 -42.22 6.43
C GLU A 420 8.57 -42.75 7.38
N ASN A 421 8.80 -42.09 8.53
CA ASN A 421 9.82 -42.45 9.53
C ASN A 421 11.24 -42.64 8.95
N LYS A 422 11.62 -41.78 8.00
CA LYS A 422 12.95 -41.72 7.39
C LYS A 422 14.01 -41.13 8.32
N PHE A 423 13.64 -40.21 9.20
CA PHE A 423 14.56 -39.55 10.13
C PHE A 423 14.67 -40.36 11.43
N ASN A 424 15.81 -41.03 11.61
CA ASN A 424 16.10 -41.72 12.86
C ASN A 424 16.48 -40.72 13.98
N LYS A 425 16.62 -41.23 15.21
CA LYS A 425 16.93 -40.37 16.38
C LYS A 425 18.24 -39.58 16.23
N GLN A 426 19.32 -40.22 15.76
CA GLN A 426 20.64 -39.59 15.61
C GLN A 426 20.61 -38.44 14.61
N TRP A 427 19.79 -38.56 13.57
CA TRP A 427 19.59 -37.55 12.56
C TRP A 427 18.85 -36.33 13.02
N ILE A 428 17.77 -36.60 13.73
CA ILE A 428 16.97 -35.55 14.32
C ILE A 428 17.85 -34.76 15.28
N GLU A 429 18.67 -35.43 16.08
CA GLU A 429 19.69 -34.79 16.94
C GLU A 429 20.68 -33.96 16.09
N LEU A 430 21.29 -34.53 15.05
CA LEU A 430 22.27 -33.82 14.23
C LEU A 430 21.70 -32.57 13.54
N ILE A 431 20.50 -32.66 12.96
CA ILE A 431 19.85 -31.52 12.29
C ILE A 431 19.47 -30.47 13.32
N SER A 432 18.87 -30.89 14.43
CA SER A 432 18.42 -30.00 15.51
C SER A 432 19.57 -29.26 16.17
N GLU A 433 20.71 -29.91 16.35
CA GLU A 433 21.91 -29.35 16.98
C GLU A 433 22.83 -28.60 16.01
N SER A 434 22.52 -28.63 14.71
CA SER A 434 23.30 -27.90 13.71
C SER A 434 23.19 -26.38 13.90
N LYS A 435 24.23 -25.64 13.51
CA LYS A 435 24.23 -24.16 13.55
C LYS A 435 23.34 -23.52 12.46
N ILE A 436 22.68 -24.31 11.62
CA ILE A 436 21.79 -23.81 10.57
C ILE A 436 20.51 -23.31 11.23
N ARG A 437 20.06 -22.11 10.83
CA ARG A 437 18.78 -21.56 11.27
C ARG A 437 17.65 -22.21 10.46
N TRP A 438 16.94 -23.15 11.08
CA TRP A 438 15.87 -23.92 10.44
C TRP A 438 14.54 -23.20 10.52
N TYR A 439 13.93 -22.97 9.35
CA TYR A 439 12.57 -22.44 9.24
C TYR A 439 11.60 -23.56 8.81
N PRO A 440 10.32 -23.52 9.23
CA PRO A 440 9.37 -24.59 8.94
C PRO A 440 9.28 -24.94 7.45
N LEU A 441 9.25 -23.93 6.57
CA LEU A 441 9.18 -24.14 5.13
C LEU A 441 10.36 -24.97 4.60
N PHE A 442 11.56 -24.73 5.14
CA PHE A 442 12.76 -25.45 4.74
C PHE A 442 12.77 -26.89 5.25
N LEU A 443 12.28 -27.12 6.48
CA LEU A 443 12.10 -28.47 7.02
C LEU A 443 11.05 -29.27 6.23
N ILE A 444 9.97 -28.64 5.75
CA ILE A 444 8.99 -29.29 4.87
C ILE A 444 9.67 -29.78 3.58
N VAL A 445 10.52 -28.95 2.97
CA VAL A 445 11.29 -29.34 1.77
C VAL A 445 12.23 -30.51 2.09
N LEU A 446 12.93 -30.46 3.23
CA LEU A 446 13.83 -31.53 3.66
C LEU A 446 13.08 -32.87 3.89
N VAL A 447 11.92 -32.83 4.53
CA VAL A 447 11.08 -34.03 4.75
C VAL A 447 10.62 -34.62 3.43
N LYS A 448 10.12 -33.78 2.50
CA LYS A 448 9.73 -34.23 1.15
C LYS A 448 10.91 -34.84 0.39
N PHE A 449 12.11 -34.26 0.51
CA PHE A 449 13.31 -34.81 -0.11
C PHE A 449 13.66 -36.18 0.47
N ALA A 450 13.66 -36.32 1.79
CA ALA A 450 14.07 -37.54 2.49
C ALA A 450 13.14 -38.74 2.24
N ALA A 451 11.85 -38.50 2.02
CA ALA A 451 10.86 -39.54 1.70
C ALA A 451 11.34 -40.49 0.58
N GLN A 452 12.02 -39.95 -0.44
CA GLN A 452 12.44 -40.69 -1.63
C GLN A 452 13.85 -41.29 -1.55
N LYS A 453 14.55 -41.18 -0.42
CA LYS A 453 15.95 -41.60 -0.29
C LYS A 453 16.10 -42.83 0.59
N SER A 454 17.19 -43.57 0.35
CA SER A 454 17.59 -44.71 1.18
C SER A 454 18.31 -44.26 2.44
N SER A 455 18.33 -45.08 3.49
CA SER A 455 18.99 -44.76 4.77
C SER A 455 20.47 -44.38 4.62
N GLN A 456 21.19 -45.00 3.67
CA GLN A 456 22.61 -44.69 3.43
C GLN A 456 22.81 -43.32 2.77
N GLU A 457 22.00 -42.98 1.75
CA GLU A 457 22.06 -41.66 1.09
C GLU A 457 21.66 -40.55 2.03
N LEU A 458 20.70 -40.89 2.88
CA LEU A 458 20.38 -40.07 4.00
C LEU A 458 21.71 -39.84 4.78
N ASP A 459 22.42 -40.86 5.31
CA ASP A 459 23.49 -40.62 6.31
C ASP A 459 24.62 -39.70 5.80
N GLU A 460 24.77 -39.61 4.49
CA GLU A 460 25.64 -38.65 3.82
C GLU A 460 25.11 -37.20 3.87
N ILE A 461 23.79 -36.99 3.73
CA ILE A 461 23.14 -35.69 3.93
C ILE A 461 23.35 -35.18 5.35
N ALA A 462 23.23 -36.05 6.36
CA ALA A 462 23.47 -35.66 7.74
C ALA A 462 24.90 -35.13 7.93
N ARG A 463 25.91 -35.82 7.36
CA ARG A 463 27.30 -35.33 7.34
C ARG A 463 27.43 -33.97 6.65
N ASP A 464 26.67 -33.77 5.58
CA ASP A 464 26.66 -32.51 4.83
C ASP A 464 26.03 -31.34 5.59
N VAL A 465 24.95 -31.59 6.31
CA VAL A 465 24.33 -30.62 7.22
C VAL A 465 25.33 -30.24 8.32
N GLY A 466 26.06 -31.21 8.86
CA GLY A 466 27.15 -30.97 9.81
C GLY A 466 28.26 -30.08 9.24
N GLY A 467 28.70 -30.32 8.00
CA GLY A 467 29.73 -29.52 7.32
C GLY A 467 29.26 -28.13 6.86
N ALA A 468 27.97 -27.97 6.54
CA ALA A 468 27.39 -26.71 6.09
C ALA A 468 27.22 -25.66 7.23
N THR A 469 27.41 -26.07 8.49
CA THR A 469 27.36 -25.18 9.67
C THR A 469 28.41 -24.07 9.68
N LEU A 470 29.40 -24.13 8.79
CA LEU A 470 30.44 -23.11 8.62
C LEU A 470 29.98 -21.90 7.79
N TYR A 471 28.82 -21.99 7.13
CA TYR A 471 28.29 -20.94 6.24
C TYR A 471 27.11 -20.17 6.89
N GLY A 472 26.88 -18.93 6.45
CA GLY A 472 25.65 -18.19 6.81
C GLY A 472 24.39 -18.89 6.27
N THR A 473 23.22 -18.62 6.88
CA THR A 473 21.97 -19.36 6.62
C THR A 473 21.58 -19.46 5.14
N VAL A 474 21.67 -18.37 4.38
CA VAL A 474 21.32 -18.34 2.95
C VAL A 474 22.27 -19.22 2.13
N GLU A 475 23.56 -19.15 2.42
CA GLU A 475 24.58 -19.93 1.71
C GLU A 475 24.52 -21.41 2.09
N ALA A 476 24.26 -21.73 3.36
CA ALA A 476 24.01 -23.08 3.82
C ALA A 476 22.78 -23.70 3.11
N MET A 477 21.69 -22.94 2.93
CA MET A 477 20.51 -23.40 2.20
C MET A 477 20.81 -23.66 0.71
N ARG A 478 21.58 -22.78 0.06
CA ARG A 478 22.01 -22.95 -1.33
C ARG A 478 22.90 -24.18 -1.51
N VAL A 479 23.86 -24.38 -0.59
CA VAL A 479 24.75 -25.54 -0.57
C VAL A 479 23.97 -26.82 -0.33
N LEU A 480 23.03 -26.84 0.62
CA LEU A 480 22.19 -28.01 0.88
C LEU A 480 21.31 -28.35 -0.31
N TYR A 481 20.67 -27.37 -0.94
CA TYR A 481 19.88 -27.58 -2.15
C TYR A 481 20.74 -28.16 -3.30
N SER A 482 21.95 -27.63 -3.51
CA SER A 482 22.87 -28.16 -4.53
C SER A 482 23.27 -29.61 -4.23
N ARG A 483 23.55 -29.94 -2.96
CA ARG A 483 23.85 -31.29 -2.50
C ARG A 483 22.65 -32.25 -2.59
N PHE A 484 21.42 -31.75 -2.49
CA PHE A 484 20.22 -32.54 -2.73
C PHE A 484 20.10 -32.92 -4.22
N LEU A 485 20.44 -31.99 -5.12
CA LEU A 485 20.47 -32.26 -6.55
C LEU A 485 21.56 -33.27 -6.94
N ASP A 486 22.76 -33.18 -6.37
CA ASP A 486 23.87 -34.13 -6.65
C ASP A 486 23.50 -35.60 -6.36
N ARG A 487 22.48 -35.81 -5.52
CA ARG A 487 21.92 -37.10 -5.11
C ARG A 487 20.67 -37.52 -5.90
N ILE A 488 20.36 -36.85 -6.99
CA ILE A 488 19.40 -37.38 -7.97
C ILE A 488 20.02 -38.65 -8.57
N LYS A 489 19.20 -39.68 -8.75
CA LYS A 489 19.64 -40.95 -9.35
C LYS A 489 19.41 -40.91 -10.85
N ASP A 490 20.11 -41.79 -11.55
CA ASP A 490 19.77 -42.09 -12.93
C ASP A 490 18.36 -42.69 -12.99
N HIS A 491 17.56 -42.20 -13.92
CA HIS A 491 16.17 -42.65 -14.06
C HIS A 491 16.01 -43.53 -15.28
N ILE A 492 15.49 -44.74 -15.08
CA ILE A 492 15.09 -45.60 -16.19
C ILE A 492 13.68 -45.22 -16.62
N VAL A 493 13.53 -44.79 -17.86
CA VAL A 493 12.25 -44.48 -18.49
C VAL A 493 11.93 -45.62 -19.45
N SER A 494 10.74 -46.22 -19.29
CA SER A 494 10.28 -47.34 -20.12
C SER A 494 9.08 -46.93 -20.95
N ARG A 495 9.07 -47.27 -22.24
CA ARG A 495 7.94 -47.01 -23.17
C ARG A 495 7.20 -48.29 -23.55
N GLY A 496 7.76 -49.43 -23.19
CA GLY A 496 7.23 -50.77 -23.40
C GLY A 496 8.22 -51.81 -22.84
N PRO A 497 7.93 -53.11 -22.95
CA PRO A 497 8.77 -54.16 -22.37
C PRO A 497 10.21 -54.18 -22.92
N ASN A 498 10.44 -53.70 -24.16
CA ASN A 498 11.75 -53.75 -24.83
C ASN A 498 12.43 -52.38 -25.05
N ASP A 499 11.85 -51.26 -24.62
CA ASP A 499 12.43 -49.91 -24.78
C ASP A 499 12.63 -49.26 -23.40
N ARG A 500 13.80 -49.54 -22.80
CA ARG A 500 14.27 -48.98 -21.54
C ARG A 500 15.44 -48.05 -21.81
N ARG A 501 15.30 -46.78 -21.44
CA ARG A 501 16.33 -45.76 -21.60
C ARG A 501 16.73 -45.20 -20.25
N THR A 502 18.03 -45.15 -19.99
CA THR A 502 18.58 -44.52 -18.79
C THR A 502 18.80 -43.04 -19.05
N ILE A 503 18.26 -42.21 -18.16
CA ILE A 503 18.46 -40.77 -18.14
C ILE A 503 19.50 -40.47 -17.06
N PRO A 504 20.70 -39.99 -17.42
CA PRO A 504 21.74 -39.68 -16.45
C PRO A 504 21.30 -38.56 -15.51
N LYS A 505 21.66 -38.66 -14.23
CA LYS A 505 21.34 -37.64 -13.22
C LYS A 505 21.86 -36.26 -13.59
N GLU A 506 23.01 -36.16 -14.27
CA GLU A 506 23.62 -34.88 -14.65
C GLU A 506 22.68 -34.06 -15.54
N GLN A 507 21.95 -34.73 -16.43
CA GLN A 507 20.99 -34.08 -17.32
C GLN A 507 19.74 -33.59 -16.58
N ILE A 508 19.35 -34.27 -15.50
CA ILE A 508 18.23 -33.88 -14.65
C ILE A 508 18.64 -32.69 -13.77
N CYS A 509 19.83 -32.73 -13.18
CA CYS A 509 20.39 -31.61 -12.41
C CYS A 509 20.54 -30.34 -13.25
N GLN A 510 20.99 -30.48 -14.51
CA GLN A 510 21.08 -29.39 -15.47
C GLN A 510 19.73 -28.71 -15.72
N LEU A 511 18.61 -29.45 -15.65
CA LEU A 511 17.26 -28.91 -15.79
C LEU A 511 16.70 -28.36 -14.48
N ALA A 512 17.01 -28.96 -13.33
CA ALA A 512 16.36 -28.64 -12.05
C ALA A 512 16.56 -27.18 -11.62
N HIS A 513 17.77 -26.65 -11.76
CA HIS A 513 18.11 -25.29 -11.34
C HIS A 513 17.53 -24.20 -12.26
N PRO A 514 17.78 -24.22 -13.59
CA PRO A 514 17.20 -23.24 -14.49
C PRO A 514 15.69 -23.47 -14.73
N GLY A 515 15.20 -24.70 -14.55
CA GLY A 515 13.78 -25.06 -14.62
C GLY A 515 12.94 -24.35 -13.55
N LEU A 516 13.52 -24.03 -12.39
CA LEU A 516 12.88 -23.18 -11.38
C LEU A 516 12.57 -21.78 -11.89
N ALA A 517 13.08 -21.35 -13.04
CA ALA A 517 12.65 -20.10 -13.66
C ALA A 517 11.24 -20.20 -14.27
N LEU A 518 10.84 -21.41 -14.71
CA LEU A 518 9.57 -21.67 -15.36
C LEU A 518 8.48 -22.03 -14.36
N LYS A 519 7.29 -21.44 -14.53
CA LYS A 519 6.12 -21.75 -13.71
C LYS A 519 5.65 -23.20 -13.90
N THR A 520 5.71 -23.66 -15.16
CA THR A 520 5.34 -25.01 -15.59
C THR A 520 6.43 -25.55 -16.51
N VAL A 521 6.64 -26.86 -16.50
CA VAL A 521 7.64 -27.54 -17.34
C VAL A 521 6.95 -28.63 -18.16
N THR A 522 7.11 -28.56 -19.48
CA THR A 522 6.59 -29.53 -20.47
C THR A 522 7.74 -30.04 -21.33
N ALA A 523 7.51 -31.09 -22.11
CA ALA A 523 8.53 -31.62 -23.03
C ALA A 523 8.94 -30.59 -24.10
N GLU A 524 8.01 -29.76 -24.56
CA GLU A 524 8.30 -28.71 -25.54
C GLU A 524 9.15 -27.60 -24.94
N LEU A 525 8.82 -27.15 -23.71
CA LEU A 525 9.65 -26.18 -22.99
C LEU A 525 11.03 -26.74 -22.66
N ILE A 526 11.15 -28.03 -22.32
CA ILE A 526 12.46 -28.66 -22.13
C ILE A 526 13.28 -28.56 -23.41
N ARG A 527 12.70 -28.89 -24.57
CA ARG A 527 13.39 -28.87 -25.87
C ARG A 527 13.78 -27.46 -26.31
N ASP A 528 12.83 -26.53 -26.31
CA ASP A 528 12.96 -25.25 -27.01
C ASP A 528 13.50 -24.14 -26.08
N VAL A 529 13.22 -24.25 -24.78
CA VAL A 529 13.54 -23.22 -23.78
C VAL A 529 14.71 -23.65 -22.89
N LEU A 530 14.68 -24.85 -22.30
CA LEU A 530 15.69 -25.26 -21.31
C LEU A 530 16.94 -25.88 -21.93
N ALA A 531 16.84 -26.68 -23.00
CA ALA A 531 17.95 -27.51 -23.47
C ALA A 531 19.23 -26.72 -23.80
N GLY A 532 19.08 -25.56 -24.45
CA GLY A 532 20.19 -24.64 -24.73
C GLY A 532 20.85 -24.09 -23.46
N PRO A 533 20.12 -23.30 -22.62
CA PRO A 533 20.64 -22.75 -21.37
C PRO A 533 21.21 -23.79 -20.39
N CYS A 534 20.66 -25.00 -20.41
CA CYS A 534 21.07 -26.11 -19.54
C CYS A 534 22.28 -26.90 -20.09
N GLY A 535 22.74 -26.62 -21.31
CA GLY A 535 23.88 -27.32 -21.92
C GLY A 535 23.57 -28.74 -22.41
N LEU A 536 22.29 -29.05 -22.66
CA LEU A 536 21.84 -30.34 -23.21
C LEU A 536 21.95 -30.41 -24.74
N GLY A 537 22.22 -29.28 -25.40
CA GLY A 537 22.31 -29.18 -26.85
C GLY A 537 20.95 -29.29 -27.54
N ASN A 538 20.96 -29.64 -28.83
CA ASN A 538 19.73 -29.86 -29.59
C ASN A 538 19.21 -31.27 -29.32
N ILE A 539 18.12 -31.36 -28.56
CA ILE A 539 17.44 -32.61 -28.25
C ILE A 539 16.15 -32.72 -29.06
N ASP A 540 15.71 -33.94 -29.36
CA ASP A 540 14.41 -34.17 -29.99
C ASP A 540 13.27 -34.17 -28.94
N ILE A 541 12.02 -34.09 -29.41
CA ILE A 541 10.85 -34.06 -28.52
C ILE A 541 10.72 -35.35 -27.70
N GLU A 542 11.18 -36.48 -28.25
CA GLU A 542 11.13 -37.77 -27.59
C GLU A 542 12.11 -37.84 -26.42
N ARG A 543 13.33 -37.32 -26.58
CA ARG A 543 14.28 -37.15 -25.50
C ARG A 543 13.77 -36.18 -24.45
N ALA A 544 13.12 -35.09 -24.85
CA ALA A 544 12.52 -34.14 -23.92
C ALA A 544 11.37 -34.74 -23.09
N LYS A 545 10.54 -35.61 -23.69
CA LYS A 545 9.53 -36.40 -22.96
C LYS A 545 10.17 -37.37 -21.96
N ASP A 546 11.29 -38.00 -22.32
CA ASP A 546 12.00 -38.88 -21.40
C ASP A 546 12.61 -38.09 -20.22
N LEU A 547 13.17 -36.91 -20.48
CA LEU A 547 13.65 -35.98 -19.44
C LEU A 547 12.52 -35.49 -18.54
N LEU A 548 11.35 -35.15 -19.10
CA LEU A 548 10.17 -34.76 -18.33
C LEU A 548 9.71 -35.90 -17.40
N ARG A 549 9.63 -37.13 -17.91
CA ARG A 549 9.26 -38.32 -17.11
C ARG A 549 10.30 -38.65 -16.05
N ALA A 550 11.57 -38.33 -16.27
CA ALA A 550 12.61 -38.47 -15.26
C ALA A 550 12.47 -37.39 -14.17
N LEU A 551 12.23 -36.13 -14.58
CA LEU A 551 12.02 -35.02 -13.66
C LEU A 551 10.76 -35.23 -12.79
N SER A 552 9.66 -35.72 -13.37
CA SER A 552 8.39 -35.97 -12.66
C SER A 552 8.50 -37.01 -11.54
N LYS A 553 9.56 -37.85 -11.56
CA LYS A 553 9.81 -38.83 -10.50
C LYS A 553 10.44 -38.23 -9.25
N GLU A 554 11.05 -37.04 -9.37
CA GLU A 554 11.60 -36.30 -8.23
C GLU A 554 10.50 -35.46 -7.56
N ALA A 555 9.55 -36.12 -6.88
CA ALA A 555 8.35 -35.44 -6.35
C ALA A 555 8.62 -34.41 -5.22
N TRP A 556 9.86 -34.34 -4.73
CA TRP A 556 10.30 -33.26 -3.84
C TRP A 556 10.62 -31.96 -4.59
N LEU A 557 10.94 -32.05 -5.88
CA LEU A 557 11.33 -30.96 -6.77
C LEU A 557 10.15 -30.46 -7.60
N VAL A 558 9.28 -31.38 -8.04
CA VAL A 558 8.10 -31.07 -8.87
C VAL A 558 6.84 -31.83 -8.43
N ASP A 559 5.69 -31.17 -8.52
CA ASP A 559 4.36 -31.77 -8.45
C ASP A 559 3.85 -32.07 -9.88
N SER A 560 3.23 -33.24 -10.06
CA SER A 560 2.60 -33.60 -11.35
C SER A 560 1.28 -32.85 -11.51
N TYR A 561 1.14 -32.07 -12.59
CA TYR A 561 -0.05 -31.27 -12.87
C TYR A 561 -0.89 -31.84 -14.03
N GLY A 562 -0.35 -32.82 -14.75
CA GLY A 562 -1.02 -33.58 -15.80
C GLY A 562 -0.11 -34.68 -16.35
N PRO A 563 -0.55 -35.46 -17.35
CA PRO A 563 0.25 -36.54 -17.92
C PRO A 563 1.52 -36.06 -18.64
N ASN A 564 1.57 -34.79 -19.05
CA ASN A 564 2.68 -34.18 -19.81
C ASN A 564 3.12 -32.81 -19.24
N GLU A 565 2.79 -32.51 -17.99
CA GLU A 565 3.12 -31.24 -17.35
C GLU A 565 3.51 -31.45 -15.88
N VAL A 566 4.61 -30.83 -15.48
CA VAL A 566 5.03 -30.76 -14.08
C VAL A 566 5.19 -29.31 -13.65
N ARG A 567 4.99 -29.05 -12.36
CA ARG A 567 5.22 -27.75 -11.73
C ARG A 567 6.22 -27.90 -10.63
N HIS A 568 7.14 -26.96 -10.46
CA HIS A 568 8.00 -26.99 -9.29
C HIS A 568 7.15 -26.89 -8.02
N VAL A 569 7.51 -27.65 -6.98
CA VAL A 569 6.82 -27.62 -5.69
C VAL A 569 6.74 -26.16 -5.23
N THR A 570 5.53 -25.64 -5.03
CA THR A 570 5.29 -24.20 -4.84
C THR A 570 6.14 -23.61 -3.70
N ASN A 571 6.27 -24.35 -2.60
CA ASN A 571 7.10 -23.97 -1.45
C ASN A 571 8.59 -23.87 -1.78
N LEU A 572 9.10 -24.79 -2.60
CA LEU A 572 10.48 -24.78 -3.05
C LEU A 572 10.74 -23.62 -4.02
N ARG A 573 9.81 -23.38 -4.96
CA ARG A 573 9.89 -22.25 -5.90
C ARG A 573 9.87 -20.91 -5.15
N ARG A 574 8.95 -20.72 -4.20
CA ARG A 574 8.86 -19.49 -3.38
C ARG A 574 10.13 -19.22 -2.57
N LEU A 575 10.81 -20.26 -2.12
CA LEU A 575 12.08 -20.15 -1.40
C LEU A 575 13.25 -19.84 -2.35
N MET A 576 13.39 -20.62 -3.43
CA MET A 576 14.57 -20.59 -4.29
C MET A 576 14.54 -19.49 -5.36
N LEU A 577 13.37 -19.17 -5.92
CA LEU A 577 13.27 -18.21 -7.03
C LEU A 577 13.78 -16.81 -6.67
N PRO A 578 13.47 -16.23 -5.49
CA PRO A 578 14.06 -14.95 -5.08
C PRO A 578 15.59 -15.02 -4.92
N MET A 579 16.13 -16.15 -4.45
CA MET A 579 17.58 -16.34 -4.31
C MET A 579 18.29 -16.49 -5.68
N LEU A 580 17.56 -16.97 -6.69
CA LEU A 580 18.05 -17.13 -8.06
C LEU A 580 17.89 -15.83 -8.88
N CYS A 581 16.85 -15.04 -8.60
CA CYS A 581 16.58 -13.75 -9.25
C CYS A 581 17.24 -12.56 -8.55
N GLY A 582 17.59 -12.70 -7.27
CA GLY A 582 18.04 -11.61 -6.39
C GLY A 582 19.52 -11.22 -6.51
N THR A 583 19.84 -10.09 -5.85
CA THR A 583 21.14 -9.39 -5.77
C THR A 583 22.21 -10.10 -4.94
N THR A 584 22.28 -11.44 -4.95
CA THR A 584 23.46 -12.16 -4.43
C THR A 584 24.62 -11.94 -5.40
N ARG A 585 25.26 -10.78 -5.24
CA ARG A 585 26.57 -10.50 -5.83
C ARG A 585 27.58 -11.43 -5.17
N THR A 586 28.54 -11.93 -5.95
CA THR A 586 29.75 -12.49 -5.36
C THR A 586 30.42 -11.44 -4.45
N PRO A 587 31.31 -11.81 -3.53
CA PRO A 587 32.09 -10.86 -2.73
C PRO A 587 32.75 -9.74 -3.58
N ASP A 588 32.96 -10.01 -4.87
CA ASP A 588 33.58 -9.13 -5.87
C ASP A 588 32.56 -8.28 -6.68
N GLY A 589 31.26 -8.40 -6.44
CA GLY A 589 30.23 -7.58 -7.08
C GLY A 589 29.60 -8.14 -8.36
N GLU A 590 30.04 -9.29 -8.85
CA GLU A 590 29.60 -9.88 -10.14
C GLU A 590 28.33 -10.75 -10.01
N PRO A 591 27.45 -10.81 -11.04
CA PRO A 591 26.33 -11.73 -11.09
C PRO A 591 26.83 -13.19 -11.21
N SER A 592 26.29 -14.11 -10.42
CA SER A 592 26.66 -15.53 -10.56
C SER A 592 26.21 -16.11 -11.92
N ASP A 593 26.98 -17.06 -12.48
CA ASP A 593 26.63 -17.80 -13.71
C ASP A 593 25.20 -18.37 -13.70
N LEU A 594 24.71 -18.75 -12.52
CA LEU A 594 23.37 -19.28 -12.33
C LEU A 594 22.27 -18.22 -12.54
N HIS A 595 22.51 -16.99 -12.08
CA HIS A 595 21.59 -15.87 -12.31
C HIS A 595 21.46 -15.56 -13.81
N ILE A 596 22.59 -15.58 -14.53
CA ILE A 596 22.63 -15.38 -15.98
C ILE A 596 21.81 -16.46 -16.70
N ARG A 597 21.97 -17.73 -16.31
CA ARG A 597 21.21 -18.85 -16.90
C ARG A 597 19.72 -18.74 -16.64
N VAL A 598 19.30 -18.39 -15.42
CA VAL A 598 17.87 -18.21 -15.06
C VAL A 598 17.24 -17.10 -15.89
N ARG A 599 17.93 -15.97 -16.04
CA ARG A 599 17.50 -14.87 -16.90
C ARG A 599 17.36 -15.32 -18.36
N PHE A 600 18.33 -16.08 -18.86
CA PHE A 600 18.30 -16.57 -20.24
C PHE A 600 17.15 -17.55 -20.49
N VAL A 601 16.81 -18.41 -19.51
CA VAL A 601 15.61 -19.26 -19.57
C VAL A 601 14.33 -18.42 -19.64
N GLN A 602 14.19 -17.38 -18.81
CA GLN A 602 13.01 -16.51 -18.83
C GLN A 602 12.86 -15.77 -20.17
N GLN A 603 13.97 -15.33 -20.77
CA GLN A 603 13.97 -14.71 -22.10
C GLN A 603 13.49 -15.68 -23.17
N ARG A 604 14.06 -16.88 -23.24
CA ARG A 604 13.65 -17.91 -24.21
C ARG A 604 12.22 -18.38 -23.98
N ALA A 605 11.76 -18.43 -22.74
CA ALA A 605 10.37 -18.74 -22.42
C ALA A 605 9.44 -17.67 -23.01
N ALA A 606 9.76 -16.39 -22.82
CA ALA A 606 8.99 -15.31 -23.42
C ALA A 606 8.93 -15.44 -24.95
N GLU A 607 10.08 -15.62 -25.61
CA GLU A 607 10.16 -15.81 -27.07
C GLU A 607 9.31 -16.99 -27.57
N TRP A 608 9.35 -18.12 -26.84
CA TRP A 608 8.61 -19.33 -27.20
C TRP A 608 7.09 -19.13 -27.18
N TYR A 609 6.58 -18.39 -26.19
CA TYR A 609 5.16 -18.04 -26.08
C TYR A 609 4.75 -16.95 -27.11
N GLU A 610 5.70 -16.22 -27.68
CA GLU A 610 5.48 -15.21 -28.73
C GLU A 610 5.54 -15.74 -30.15
N GLU A 611 5.81 -17.04 -30.34
CA GLU A 611 5.79 -17.62 -31.69
C GLU A 611 4.39 -17.43 -32.34
N PRO A 612 4.31 -16.99 -33.61
CA PRO A 612 3.04 -16.63 -34.26
C PRO A 612 1.98 -17.74 -34.27
N SER A 613 2.42 -19.00 -34.19
CA SER A 613 1.55 -20.18 -34.09
C SER A 613 0.83 -20.29 -32.73
N ARG A 614 1.36 -19.68 -31.66
CA ARG A 614 0.84 -19.75 -30.29
C ARG A 614 0.20 -18.45 -29.79
N VAL A 615 0.56 -17.31 -30.38
CA VAL A 615 0.01 -15.97 -30.03
C VAL A 615 -1.50 -15.86 -30.23
N GLN A 616 -2.12 -16.78 -31.00
CA GLN A 616 -3.58 -16.82 -31.18
C GLN A 616 -4.34 -17.12 -29.87
N GLU A 617 -3.66 -17.66 -28.85
CA GLU A 617 -4.24 -17.92 -27.53
C GLU A 617 -3.94 -16.77 -26.54
N PRO A 618 -4.96 -16.18 -25.90
CA PRO A 618 -4.77 -15.09 -24.92
C PRO A 618 -3.86 -15.46 -23.75
N GLU A 619 -3.83 -16.73 -23.33
CA GLU A 619 -2.96 -17.22 -22.25
C GLU A 619 -1.48 -17.21 -22.63
N SER A 620 -1.14 -17.53 -23.89
CA SER A 620 0.24 -17.51 -24.38
C SER A 620 0.82 -16.09 -24.35
N THR A 621 0.04 -15.09 -24.79
CA THR A 621 0.45 -13.68 -24.73
C THR A 621 0.69 -13.23 -23.29
N ALA A 622 -0.20 -13.63 -22.35
CA ALA A 622 -0.04 -13.33 -20.93
C ALA A 622 1.19 -14.03 -20.32
N MET A 623 1.48 -15.26 -20.73
CA MET A 623 2.65 -16.00 -20.24
C MET A 623 3.97 -15.38 -20.75
N ALA A 624 4.02 -14.94 -22.00
CA ALA A 624 5.17 -14.21 -22.54
C ALA A 624 5.45 -12.93 -21.74
N ALA A 625 4.40 -12.14 -21.49
CA ALA A 625 4.47 -10.92 -20.71
C ALA A 625 4.86 -11.18 -19.24
N TYR A 626 4.39 -12.27 -18.64
CA TYR A 626 4.78 -12.71 -17.31
C TYR A 626 6.29 -13.01 -17.22
N TYR A 627 6.88 -13.71 -18.20
CA TYR A 627 8.32 -13.97 -18.18
C TYR A 627 9.16 -12.72 -18.44
N ARG A 628 8.69 -11.81 -19.31
CA ARG A 628 9.30 -10.48 -19.53
C ARG A 628 9.42 -9.63 -18.27
N ALA A 629 8.40 -9.70 -17.43
CA ALA A 629 8.35 -8.97 -16.16
C ALA A 629 9.57 -9.28 -15.26
N PHE A 630 10.08 -10.52 -15.21
CA PHE A 630 11.21 -10.90 -14.34
C PHE A 630 12.53 -10.21 -14.67
N TYR A 631 12.76 -9.82 -15.93
CA TYR A 631 13.96 -9.08 -16.32
C TYR A 631 13.68 -7.61 -16.61
N GLY A 632 12.52 -7.11 -16.15
CA GLY A 632 12.16 -5.70 -16.15
C GLY A 632 11.62 -5.17 -17.49
N ASP A 633 11.34 -6.05 -18.46
CA ASP A 633 10.58 -5.63 -19.63
C ASP A 633 9.09 -5.58 -19.29
N VAL A 634 8.59 -4.35 -19.20
CA VAL A 634 7.23 -4.04 -18.81
C VAL A 634 6.44 -3.38 -19.94
N SER A 635 7.03 -3.29 -21.14
CA SER A 635 6.48 -2.53 -22.27
C SER A 635 5.06 -2.98 -22.65
N ALA A 636 4.82 -4.28 -22.75
CA ALA A 636 3.52 -4.84 -23.10
C ALA A 636 2.47 -4.62 -22.00
N ILE A 637 2.80 -4.92 -20.74
CA ILE A 637 1.89 -4.76 -19.59
C ILE A 637 1.67 -3.30 -19.18
N ALA A 638 2.59 -2.40 -19.55
CA ALA A 638 2.41 -0.97 -19.37
C ALA A 638 1.28 -0.45 -20.27
N VAL A 639 1.20 -0.94 -21.51
CA VAL A 639 0.26 -0.44 -22.53
C VAL A 639 -1.09 -1.17 -22.49
N ASP A 640 -1.09 -2.47 -22.21
CA ASP A 640 -2.31 -3.29 -22.14
C ASP A 640 -2.67 -3.68 -20.69
N GLU A 641 -3.69 -3.03 -20.14
CA GLU A 641 -4.17 -3.24 -18.78
C GLU A 641 -4.85 -4.61 -18.58
N ALA A 642 -5.53 -5.13 -19.61
CA ALA A 642 -6.14 -6.45 -19.54
C ALA A 642 -5.07 -7.55 -19.54
N LEU A 643 -3.97 -7.33 -20.25
CA LEU A 643 -2.79 -8.17 -20.18
C LEU A 643 -2.11 -8.10 -18.81
N ALA A 644 -1.93 -6.90 -18.25
CA ALA A 644 -1.35 -6.72 -16.91
C ALA A 644 -2.13 -7.49 -15.83
N ARG A 645 -3.47 -7.42 -15.82
CA ARG A 645 -4.33 -8.19 -14.90
C ARG A 645 -4.18 -9.70 -15.07
N ARG A 646 -4.08 -10.19 -16.30
CA ARG A 646 -3.83 -11.61 -16.58
C ARG A 646 -2.46 -12.05 -16.09
N VAL A 647 -1.43 -11.24 -16.33
CA VAL A 647 -0.07 -11.49 -15.82
C VAL A 647 -0.05 -11.53 -14.30
N LEU A 648 -0.75 -10.61 -13.64
CA LEU A 648 -0.87 -10.57 -12.18
C LEU A 648 -1.56 -11.83 -11.65
N HIS A 649 -2.66 -12.26 -12.28
CA HIS A 649 -3.35 -13.50 -11.94
C HIS A 649 -2.45 -14.75 -12.10
N ILE A 650 -1.65 -14.79 -13.17
CA ILE A 650 -0.67 -15.85 -13.40
C ILE A 650 0.47 -15.77 -12.37
N GLY A 651 0.98 -14.58 -12.06
CA GLY A 651 2.25 -14.38 -11.37
C GLY A 651 2.16 -14.12 -9.87
N ARG A 652 0.96 -14.11 -9.26
CA ARG A 652 0.72 -13.65 -7.88
C ARG A 652 1.74 -14.17 -6.85
N ASP A 653 2.06 -15.46 -6.91
CA ASP A 653 3.00 -16.12 -5.98
C ASP A 653 4.48 -15.74 -6.20
N ASP A 654 4.81 -15.23 -7.38
CA ASP A 654 6.18 -14.95 -7.82
C ASP A 654 6.49 -13.44 -7.93
N ILE A 655 5.51 -12.55 -7.70
CA ILE A 655 5.66 -11.08 -7.82
C ILE A 655 6.86 -10.57 -7.02
N HIS A 656 7.09 -11.10 -5.83
CA HIS A 656 8.20 -10.68 -4.98
C HIS A 656 9.60 -10.95 -5.58
N ALA A 657 9.69 -11.88 -6.54
CA ALA A 657 10.93 -12.16 -7.26
C ALA A 657 11.11 -11.27 -8.50
N MET A 658 10.12 -10.44 -8.86
CA MET A 658 10.19 -9.52 -9.99
C MET A 658 10.86 -8.18 -9.61
N PRO A 659 11.53 -7.50 -10.55
CA PRO A 659 12.11 -6.17 -10.35
C PRO A 659 11.05 -5.11 -10.00
N PRO A 660 11.43 -4.02 -9.30
CA PRO A 660 10.50 -2.96 -8.88
C PRO A 660 9.64 -2.38 -10.02
N ALA A 661 10.20 -2.20 -11.23
CA ALA A 661 9.44 -1.68 -12.38
C ALA A 661 8.27 -2.59 -12.80
N ALA A 662 8.46 -3.91 -12.76
CA ALA A 662 7.42 -4.87 -13.08
C ALA A 662 6.36 -4.95 -12.00
N ARG A 663 6.78 -4.97 -10.73
CA ARG A 663 5.86 -4.90 -9.59
C ARG A 663 5.03 -3.62 -9.65
N ALA A 664 5.65 -2.48 -9.94
CA ALA A 664 4.98 -1.20 -10.07
C ALA A 664 3.83 -1.20 -11.07
N ILE A 665 4.01 -1.81 -12.25
CA ILE A 665 2.97 -1.82 -13.29
C ILE A 665 1.91 -2.87 -13.03
N LEU A 666 2.28 -4.04 -12.50
CA LEU A 666 1.33 -5.10 -12.19
C LEU A 666 0.44 -4.75 -10.99
N LEU A 667 1.00 -4.04 -10.01
CA LEU A 667 0.32 -3.68 -8.77
C LEU A 667 -0.38 -2.31 -8.83
N LYS A 668 -0.18 -1.52 -9.90
CA LYS A 668 -0.70 -0.13 -10.01
C LYS A 668 -2.20 0.03 -9.77
N ASP A 669 -2.98 -1.03 -10.04
CA ASP A 669 -4.44 -1.04 -9.93
C ASP A 669 -4.95 -1.88 -8.74
N GLU A 670 -4.09 -2.65 -8.07
CA GLU A 670 -4.45 -3.57 -6.96
C GLU A 670 -3.86 -3.16 -5.60
N GLN A 671 -2.82 -2.33 -5.56
CA GLN A 671 -2.15 -1.88 -4.32
C GLN A 671 -1.65 -0.44 -4.46
N SER A 672 -1.28 0.22 -3.36
CA SER A 672 -0.49 1.44 -3.45
C SER A 672 1.00 1.08 -3.52
N LEU A 673 1.69 1.69 -4.47
CA LEU A 673 3.06 1.32 -4.83
C LEU A 673 4.08 1.85 -3.79
N THR A 674 5.11 1.05 -3.48
CA THR A 674 6.25 1.53 -2.66
C THR A 674 6.94 2.74 -3.30
N SER A 675 7.75 3.47 -2.53
CA SER A 675 8.57 4.57 -3.06
C SER A 675 9.50 4.13 -4.21
N GLU A 676 10.07 2.92 -4.11
CA GLU A 676 10.92 2.33 -5.14
C GLU A 676 10.12 1.96 -6.40
N GLU A 677 8.92 1.40 -6.24
CA GLU A 677 8.02 1.05 -7.36
C GLU A 677 7.42 2.30 -8.04
N ARG A 678 7.03 3.31 -7.26
CA ARG A 678 6.58 4.61 -7.77
C ARG A 678 7.68 5.29 -8.59
N ALA A 679 8.93 5.23 -8.12
CA ALA A 679 10.07 5.78 -8.85
C ALA A 679 10.35 5.01 -10.15
N ALA A 680 9.96 3.73 -10.23
CA ALA A 680 10.15 2.88 -11.39
C ALA A 680 9.03 2.98 -12.44
N LEU A 681 7.94 3.72 -12.18
CA LEU A 681 6.86 3.92 -13.14
C LEU A 681 7.26 4.85 -14.30
N PRO A 682 6.80 4.60 -15.54
CA PRO A 682 6.89 5.56 -16.63
C PRO A 682 6.16 6.88 -16.31
N GLU A 683 6.76 8.03 -16.64
CA GLU A 683 6.25 9.39 -16.39
C GLU A 683 4.73 9.61 -16.63
N PRO A 684 4.13 9.19 -17.77
CA PRO A 684 2.69 9.36 -17.97
C PRO A 684 1.84 8.56 -16.97
N GLN A 685 2.31 7.37 -16.57
CA GLN A 685 1.61 6.50 -15.62
C GLN A 685 1.83 6.93 -14.17
N LYS A 686 3.00 7.50 -13.86
CA LYS A 686 3.30 8.11 -12.57
C LYS A 686 2.32 9.25 -12.27
N ARG A 687 2.07 10.13 -13.25
CA ARG A 687 1.04 11.19 -13.16
C ARG A 687 -0.37 10.65 -13.00
N ASP A 688 -0.74 9.61 -13.74
CA ASP A 688 -2.07 8.98 -13.62
C ASP A 688 -2.29 8.31 -12.25
N VAL A 689 -1.25 7.65 -11.70
CA VAL A 689 -1.28 7.06 -10.36
C VAL A 689 -1.33 8.14 -9.29
N GLU A 690 -0.56 9.23 -9.42
CA GLU A 690 -0.62 10.38 -8.51
C GLU A 690 -1.99 11.07 -8.55
N VAL A 691 -2.54 11.33 -9.74
CA VAL A 691 -3.88 11.91 -9.93
C VAL A 691 -4.97 10.97 -9.41
N ARG A 692 -4.83 9.65 -9.60
CA ARG A 692 -5.77 8.66 -9.03
C ARG A 692 -5.64 8.55 -7.52
N ASN A 693 -4.45 8.60 -6.95
CA ASN A 693 -4.25 8.59 -5.50
C ASN A 693 -4.78 9.87 -4.88
N LEU A 694 -4.63 11.02 -5.54
CA LEU A 694 -5.30 12.27 -5.18
C LEU A 694 -6.82 12.16 -5.27
N LYS A 695 -7.36 11.54 -6.34
CA LYS A 695 -8.81 11.29 -6.46
C LYS A 695 -9.32 10.28 -5.43
N LYS A 696 -8.56 9.22 -5.12
CA LYS A 696 -8.85 8.22 -4.08
C LYS A 696 -8.82 8.86 -2.70
N ARG A 697 -7.82 9.70 -2.39
CA ARG A 697 -7.77 10.53 -1.17
C ARG A 697 -8.95 11.49 -1.06
N SER A 698 -9.39 12.08 -2.18
CA SER A 698 -10.58 12.95 -2.22
C SER A 698 -11.90 12.19 -2.06
N LYS A 699 -12.01 10.96 -2.61
CA LYS A 699 -13.19 10.08 -2.48
C LYS A 699 -13.26 9.37 -1.13
N ALA A 700 -12.12 9.03 -0.55
CA ALA A 700 -11.98 8.52 0.82
C ALA A 700 -12.21 9.61 1.88
N GLY A 701 -12.57 10.83 1.46
CA GLY A 701 -13.04 11.92 2.31
C GLY A 701 -12.04 12.42 3.36
N VAL A 702 -10.73 12.33 3.08
CA VAL A 702 -9.64 12.74 3.99
C VAL A 702 -9.54 14.28 4.17
N ILE A 703 -10.64 15.03 3.97
CA ILE A 703 -10.73 16.46 4.30
C ILE A 703 -11.78 16.63 5.41
N ARG A 704 -11.36 16.45 6.66
CA ARG A 704 -12.08 17.00 7.81
C ARG A 704 -11.79 18.51 7.86
N ALA A 705 -12.73 19.32 7.40
CA ALA A 705 -12.79 20.72 7.81
C ALA A 705 -13.37 20.78 9.22
N SER A 706 -12.52 21.00 10.21
CA SER A 706 -12.88 21.13 11.63
C SER A 706 -13.75 22.37 11.83
N GLN A 707 -15.00 22.21 12.28
CA GLN A 707 -15.78 23.29 12.91
C GLN A 707 -16.10 22.93 14.38
N PRO A 708 -15.95 23.87 15.33
CA PRO A 708 -16.40 23.69 16.72
C PRO A 708 -17.90 24.00 16.89
N PRO A 709 -18.53 23.57 18.02
CA PRO A 709 -19.98 23.36 18.12
C PRO A 709 -20.82 24.60 18.49
N SER A 710 -22.00 24.67 17.87
CA SER A 710 -23.30 25.25 18.27
C SER A 710 -23.42 26.62 18.97
N ALA A 711 -24.23 27.52 18.37
CA ALA A 711 -25.23 28.34 19.08
C ALA A 711 -26.34 28.85 18.13
N SER A 712 -27.58 28.37 18.36
CA SER A 712 -28.92 28.96 18.16
C SER A 712 -29.24 29.97 17.01
N ALA A 713 -30.32 29.63 16.27
CA ALA A 713 -31.18 30.42 15.35
C ALA A 713 -31.59 31.84 15.86
N PRO A 714 -32.24 32.77 15.08
CA PRO A 714 -33.09 32.49 13.90
C PRO A 714 -33.22 33.57 12.78
N GLN A 715 -33.93 33.15 11.71
CA GLN A 715 -34.97 33.89 10.97
C GLN A 715 -34.64 34.99 9.91
N ARG A 716 -35.25 34.76 8.73
CA ARG A 716 -36.26 35.57 8.02
C ARG A 716 -35.91 36.19 6.65
N THR A 717 -36.70 35.69 5.68
CA THR A 717 -37.54 36.38 4.67
C THR A 717 -36.91 36.94 3.40
N ASP A 718 -37.33 36.31 2.30
CA ASP A 718 -38.10 36.86 1.17
C ASP A 718 -37.54 38.08 0.42
N SER A 719 -37.37 37.97 -0.89
CA SER A 719 -38.44 38.31 -1.87
C SER A 719 -37.91 38.59 -3.29
N TYR A 720 -38.61 38.01 -4.27
CA TYR A 720 -39.09 38.55 -5.58
C TYR A 720 -38.25 39.61 -6.34
N GLY A 721 -38.09 39.62 -7.66
CA GLY A 721 -38.77 38.93 -8.78
C GLY A 721 -38.28 39.52 -10.14
N VAL A 722 -38.39 38.74 -11.23
CA VAL A 722 -39.27 39.00 -12.42
C VAL A 722 -38.70 40.06 -13.39
N SER A 723 -38.07 39.74 -14.53
CA SER A 723 -38.63 39.39 -15.89
C SER A 723 -37.87 40.24 -16.94
N ALA A 724 -37.76 39.99 -18.26
CA ALA A 724 -38.19 38.96 -19.22
C ALA A 724 -37.42 39.16 -20.58
N GLU A 725 -37.33 38.07 -21.36
CA GLU A 725 -37.26 37.92 -22.86
C GLU A 725 -35.97 38.38 -23.63
N VAL A 726 -35.09 37.53 -24.25
CA VAL A 726 -35.13 36.36 -25.22
C VAL A 726 -35.20 36.82 -26.72
N PRO A 727 -34.62 36.16 -27.79
CA PRO A 727 -33.62 35.05 -27.93
C PRO A 727 -32.46 35.24 -28.98
N GLY A 728 -31.42 34.35 -28.95
CA GLY A 728 -30.66 33.88 -30.14
C GLY A 728 -29.12 33.68 -29.98
N PRO A 729 -28.48 32.61 -30.54
CA PRO A 729 -27.40 31.78 -29.94
C PRO A 729 -25.99 31.91 -30.60
N PRO A 730 -24.95 31.11 -30.23
CA PRO A 730 -24.55 30.58 -28.93
C PRO A 730 -23.33 31.35 -28.37
N SER A 731 -23.29 31.49 -27.06
CA SER A 731 -22.30 32.22 -26.27
C SER A 731 -20.87 31.70 -26.42
N SER A 732 -19.93 32.60 -26.73
CA SER A 732 -18.59 32.57 -26.11
C SER A 732 -18.77 32.79 -24.60
N PRO A 733 -18.07 32.08 -23.70
CA PRO A 733 -18.17 32.39 -22.27
C PRO A 733 -17.40 33.69 -21.98
N SER A 734 -18.12 34.79 -22.10
CA SER A 734 -17.77 36.11 -21.60
C SER A 734 -17.94 36.15 -20.07
N ILE A 735 -17.03 36.90 -19.43
CA ILE A 735 -17.24 37.63 -18.17
C ILE A 735 -17.41 36.73 -16.94
N ARG A 736 -16.27 36.44 -16.30
CA ARG A 736 -16.19 35.92 -14.92
C ARG A 736 -17.07 36.78 -14.01
N ARG A 737 -17.93 36.12 -13.22
CA ARG A 737 -18.46 36.65 -11.97
C ARG A 737 -17.29 37.27 -11.18
N GLN A 738 -17.51 38.39 -10.51
CA GLN A 738 -16.52 38.91 -9.55
C GLN A 738 -16.28 37.79 -8.52
N ALA A 739 -15.15 37.08 -8.67
CA ALA A 739 -14.75 36.03 -7.75
C ALA A 739 -14.55 36.67 -6.38
N THR A 740 -15.03 36.02 -5.33
CA THR A 740 -14.85 36.53 -3.96
C THR A 740 -13.36 36.53 -3.57
N LEU A 741 -12.97 37.30 -2.55
CA LEU A 741 -11.59 37.31 -2.06
C LEU A 741 -11.10 35.89 -1.72
N GLU A 742 -11.95 35.06 -1.12
CA GLU A 742 -11.65 33.66 -0.79
C GLU A 742 -11.45 32.80 -2.04
N GLU A 743 -12.31 32.93 -3.05
CA GLU A 743 -12.17 32.19 -4.32
C GLU A 743 -10.87 32.52 -5.07
N ILE A 744 -10.35 33.75 -4.91
CA ILE A 744 -9.08 34.15 -5.54
C ILE A 744 -7.86 33.58 -4.79
N PHE A 745 -7.91 33.52 -3.45
CA PHE A 745 -6.82 32.95 -2.65
C PHE A 745 -6.80 31.42 -2.74
N ASP A 746 -7.95 30.77 -2.85
CA ASP A 746 -8.09 29.31 -2.90
C ASP A 746 -8.12 28.72 -4.33
N ASP A 747 -7.79 29.51 -5.36
CA ASP A 747 -7.69 29.04 -6.75
C ASP A 747 -6.47 28.11 -6.94
N ALA A 748 -6.72 26.82 -6.74
CA ALA A 748 -5.72 25.76 -6.82
C ALA A 748 -5.13 25.59 -8.24
N ASP A 749 -5.89 25.89 -9.31
CA ASP A 749 -5.38 25.80 -10.68
C ASP A 749 -4.39 26.92 -10.97
N LEU A 750 -4.73 28.15 -10.57
CA LEU A 750 -3.81 29.29 -10.66
C LEU A 750 -2.54 29.03 -9.84
N ALA A 751 -2.69 28.56 -8.60
CA ALA A 751 -1.57 28.28 -7.72
C ALA A 751 -0.62 27.23 -8.32
N ALA A 752 -1.17 26.13 -8.87
CA ALA A 752 -0.38 25.09 -9.52
C ALA A 752 0.36 25.61 -10.77
N ARG A 753 -0.31 26.41 -11.60
CA ARG A 753 0.29 26.96 -12.84
C ARG A 753 1.38 27.98 -12.54
N VAL A 754 1.18 28.86 -11.54
CA VAL A 754 2.21 29.80 -11.08
C VAL A 754 3.38 29.05 -10.45
N ASP A 755 3.14 27.97 -9.70
CA ASP A 755 4.19 27.14 -9.11
C ASP A 755 5.08 26.49 -10.17
N VAL A 756 4.49 25.91 -11.23
CA VAL A 756 5.24 25.32 -12.35
C VAL A 756 6.10 26.36 -13.08
N ALA A 757 5.54 27.54 -13.37
CA ALA A 757 6.28 28.63 -14.01
C ALA A 757 7.42 29.14 -13.10
N PHE A 758 7.17 29.27 -11.80
CA PHE A 758 8.17 29.73 -10.84
C PHE A 758 9.32 28.71 -10.66
N LYS A 759 9.02 27.43 -10.49
CA LYS A 759 10.02 26.35 -10.35
C LYS A 759 10.90 26.18 -11.58
N SER A 760 10.38 26.50 -12.76
CA SER A 760 11.14 26.46 -14.03
C SER A 760 11.94 27.74 -14.31
N ALA A 761 11.94 28.69 -13.37
CA ALA A 761 12.51 30.03 -13.47
C ALA A 761 11.93 30.88 -14.62
N ASP A 762 10.69 30.59 -15.04
CA ASP A 762 9.93 31.40 -16.00
C ASP A 762 9.11 32.48 -15.26
N PHE A 763 9.83 33.50 -14.80
CA PHE A 763 9.24 34.58 -14.01
C PHE A 763 8.30 35.48 -14.83
N LEU A 764 8.47 35.55 -16.15
CA LEU A 764 7.57 36.30 -17.02
C LEU A 764 6.20 35.62 -17.12
N GLU A 765 6.18 34.30 -17.30
CA GLU A 765 4.94 33.54 -17.32
C GLU A 765 4.26 33.53 -15.95
N ALA A 766 5.02 33.37 -14.85
CA ALA A 766 4.49 33.44 -13.50
C ALA A 766 3.78 34.79 -13.22
N THR A 767 4.35 35.91 -13.68
CA THR A 767 3.71 37.23 -13.54
C THR A 767 2.49 37.39 -14.44
N ARG A 768 2.53 36.88 -15.68
CA ARG A 768 1.41 36.94 -16.63
C ARG A 768 0.19 36.15 -16.13
N LEU A 769 0.42 34.96 -15.58
CA LEU A 769 -0.64 34.08 -15.07
C LEU A 769 -1.38 34.68 -13.87
N ALA A 770 -0.64 35.30 -12.95
CA ALA A 770 -1.18 35.87 -11.72
C ALA A 770 -1.79 37.29 -11.89
N ALA A 771 -1.47 38.01 -12.97
CA ALA A 771 -1.88 39.40 -13.18
C ALA A 771 -3.41 39.64 -13.07
N PRO A 772 -4.30 38.84 -13.71
CA PRO A 772 -5.75 39.09 -13.64
C PRO A 772 -6.33 38.94 -12.23
N SER A 773 -5.84 37.95 -11.48
CA SER A 773 -6.28 37.68 -10.11
C SER A 773 -5.81 38.77 -9.15
N MET A 774 -4.58 39.25 -9.33
CA MET A 774 -4.09 40.36 -8.51
C MET A 774 -4.77 41.71 -8.82
N GLU A 775 -5.13 41.97 -10.08
CA GLU A 775 -5.94 43.14 -10.47
C GLU A 775 -7.33 43.08 -9.81
N SER A 776 -7.95 41.90 -9.75
CA SER A 776 -9.21 41.69 -9.04
C SER A 776 -9.07 41.92 -7.53
N LEU A 777 -8.00 41.41 -6.89
CA LEU A 777 -7.70 41.67 -5.48
C LEU A 777 -7.60 43.18 -5.21
N SER A 778 -6.90 43.93 -6.06
CA SER A 778 -6.72 45.38 -5.89
C SER A 778 -8.04 46.16 -5.82
N ARG A 779 -9.07 45.71 -6.56
CA ARG A 779 -10.38 46.37 -6.64
C ARG A 779 -11.32 45.98 -5.51
N GLN A 780 -11.16 44.79 -4.95
CA GLN A 780 -12.08 44.19 -3.97
C GLN A 780 -11.63 44.29 -2.51
N MET A 781 -10.54 45.02 -2.19
CA MET A 781 -10.02 45.20 -0.82
C MET A 781 -10.95 46.03 0.10
N ILE A 782 -12.13 45.48 0.41
CA ILE A 782 -13.06 45.87 1.47
C ILE A 782 -13.52 44.57 2.16
N GLY A 783 -12.78 44.11 3.16
CA GLY A 783 -13.04 42.88 3.92
C GLY A 783 -11.80 42.38 4.66
N ARG A 784 -11.98 41.48 5.64
CA ARG A 784 -10.87 40.82 6.32
C ARG A 784 -10.21 39.78 5.42
N LEU A 785 -8.89 39.70 5.42
CA LEU A 785 -8.16 38.62 4.73
C LEU A 785 -8.44 37.26 5.39
N PRO A 786 -8.54 36.17 4.61
CA PRO A 786 -8.66 34.81 5.14
C PRO A 786 -7.42 34.44 5.98
N SER A 787 -7.64 33.81 7.14
CA SER A 787 -6.56 33.36 8.03
C SER A 787 -5.65 32.29 7.39
N SER A 788 -6.13 31.58 6.36
CA SER A 788 -5.36 30.59 5.59
C SER A 788 -4.17 31.20 4.84
N MET A 789 -4.28 32.45 4.37
CA MET A 789 -3.15 33.18 3.77
C MET A 789 -2.02 33.33 4.80
N PHE A 790 -2.40 33.59 6.06
CA PHE A 790 -1.48 33.89 7.16
C PHE A 790 -0.67 32.69 7.69
N GLN A 791 -0.92 31.49 7.19
CA GLN A 791 -0.14 30.32 7.59
C GLN A 791 0.75 29.80 6.46
N ARG A 792 0.61 30.30 5.20
CA ARG A 792 1.39 29.80 4.05
C ARG A 792 1.99 30.81 3.02
N LEU A 793 2.35 32.07 3.38
CA LEU A 793 2.87 33.09 2.43
C LEU A 793 3.94 32.59 1.46
N THR A 794 5.07 32.07 1.94
CA THR A 794 6.24 31.88 1.07
C THR A 794 5.99 30.81 0.00
N ASN A 795 5.06 29.89 0.28
CA ASN A 795 4.60 28.87 -0.66
C ASN A 795 3.40 29.31 -1.51
N HIS A 796 2.73 30.39 -1.10
CA HIS A 796 1.56 30.94 -1.75
C HIS A 796 1.93 31.61 -3.09
N TRP A 797 1.01 31.55 -4.06
CA TRP A 797 1.24 32.05 -5.41
C TRP A 797 1.49 33.57 -5.45
N THR A 798 0.95 34.33 -4.50
CA THR A 798 1.16 35.78 -4.37
C THR A 798 2.59 36.15 -3.97
N TRP A 799 3.26 35.32 -3.16
CA TRP A 799 4.68 35.51 -2.83
C TRP A 799 5.58 35.18 -4.02
N LYS A 800 5.31 34.07 -4.70
CA LYS A 800 6.01 33.67 -5.94
C LYS A 800 5.87 34.74 -7.02
N TRP A 801 4.68 35.35 -7.13
CA TRP A 801 4.43 36.50 -7.98
C TRP A 801 5.30 37.72 -7.62
N ALA A 802 5.43 38.05 -6.33
CA ALA A 802 6.28 39.15 -5.89
C ALA A 802 7.77 38.89 -6.13
N CYS A 803 8.25 37.68 -5.85
CA CYS A 803 9.61 37.24 -6.18
C CYS A 803 9.87 37.30 -7.69
N ALA A 804 8.90 36.92 -8.52
CA ALA A 804 9.00 37.04 -9.98
C ALA A 804 9.11 38.51 -10.45
N HIS A 805 8.34 39.43 -9.87
CA HIS A 805 8.49 40.87 -10.15
C HIS A 805 9.82 41.46 -9.63
N LEU A 806 10.31 40.97 -8.49
CA LEU A 806 11.62 41.33 -7.95
C LEU A 806 12.74 40.93 -8.92
N ALA A 807 12.64 39.71 -9.47
CA ALA A 807 13.56 39.19 -10.48
C ALA A 807 13.54 40.06 -11.76
N LEU A 808 12.35 40.38 -12.28
CA LEU A 808 12.17 41.18 -13.50
C LEU A 808 12.43 42.68 -13.33
N GLY A 809 12.43 43.19 -12.09
CA GLY A 809 12.65 44.61 -11.80
C GLY A 809 11.49 45.55 -12.19
N SER A 810 10.32 45.00 -12.53
CA SER A 810 9.15 45.76 -12.98
C SER A 810 8.17 46.14 -11.86
N GLY A 811 8.37 45.63 -10.64
CA GLY A 811 7.34 45.72 -9.59
C GLY A 811 6.99 47.13 -9.09
N ARG A 812 7.86 48.14 -9.22
CA ARG A 812 7.53 49.53 -8.84
C ARG A 812 6.37 50.10 -9.65
N THR A 813 6.41 49.92 -10.97
CA THR A 813 5.37 50.42 -11.87
C THR A 813 4.02 49.76 -11.63
N VAL A 814 4.03 48.46 -11.27
CA VAL A 814 2.81 47.68 -10.98
C VAL A 814 2.18 48.09 -9.65
N VAL A 815 2.99 48.29 -8.60
CA VAL A 815 2.52 48.74 -7.28
C VAL A 815 1.95 50.17 -7.32
N GLU A 816 2.54 51.04 -8.14
CA GLU A 816 2.00 52.38 -8.39
C GLU A 816 0.68 52.36 -9.17
N GLN A 817 0.55 51.48 -10.17
CA GLN A 817 -0.68 51.27 -10.93
C GLN A 817 -1.82 50.70 -10.06
N TRP A 818 -1.51 49.91 -9.03
CA TRP A 818 -2.50 49.33 -8.12
C TRP A 818 -2.99 50.26 -6.99
N GLN A 819 -2.57 51.54 -7.00
CA GLN A 819 -2.99 52.56 -6.02
C GLN A 819 -2.77 52.16 -4.53
N LEU A 820 -1.86 51.21 -4.26
CA LEU A 820 -1.60 50.69 -2.90
C LEU A 820 -0.97 51.74 -1.96
N ARG A 821 -0.55 52.90 -2.48
CA ARG A 821 -0.03 54.03 -1.69
C ARG A 821 -1.05 54.56 -0.69
N ASP A 822 -2.35 54.39 -0.94
CA ASP A 822 -3.43 54.92 -0.11
C ASP A 822 -3.95 53.94 0.95
N LEU A 823 -3.47 52.68 0.97
CA LEU A 823 -3.91 51.67 1.93
C LEU A 823 -3.54 52.00 3.38
N ASP A 824 -2.42 52.68 3.61
CA ASP A 824 -1.97 53.14 4.93
C ASP A 824 -2.95 54.15 5.58
N ILE A 825 -3.89 54.70 4.80
CA ILE A 825 -4.81 55.77 5.20
C ILE A 825 -6.25 55.23 5.41
N ARG A 826 -6.53 53.96 5.07
CA ARG A 826 -7.89 53.38 5.15
C ARG A 826 -8.21 52.81 6.55
N PRO A 827 -9.46 52.96 7.05
CA PRO A 827 -9.90 52.28 8.26
C PRO A 827 -9.80 50.75 8.09
N GLY A 828 -9.19 50.04 9.05
CA GLY A 828 -8.99 48.58 8.98
C GLY A 828 -7.72 48.12 8.24
N TRP A 829 -6.78 49.02 7.93
CA TRP A 829 -5.52 48.71 7.22
C TRP A 829 -4.69 47.56 7.84
N VAL A 830 -4.84 47.28 9.14
CA VAL A 830 -4.19 46.17 9.85
C VAL A 830 -4.53 44.81 9.23
N ASP A 831 -5.77 44.66 8.75
CA ASP A 831 -6.25 43.41 8.12
C ASP A 831 -5.62 43.16 6.73
N TYR A 832 -4.86 44.12 6.18
CA TYR A 832 -4.25 44.06 4.84
C TYR A 832 -2.71 44.13 4.86
N VAL A 833 -2.09 44.12 6.04
CA VAL A 833 -0.64 44.22 6.23
C VAL A 833 0.19 43.25 5.37
N PRO A 834 -0.21 41.97 5.18
CA PRO A 834 0.56 41.04 4.36
C PRO A 834 0.56 41.39 2.86
N LEU A 835 -0.56 41.86 2.33
CA LEU A 835 -0.64 42.26 0.92
C LEU A 835 0.19 43.53 0.65
N ILE A 836 0.22 44.46 1.62
CA ILE A 836 1.08 45.63 1.55
C ILE A 836 2.56 45.20 1.59
N ALA A 837 2.91 44.23 2.43
CA ALA A 837 4.27 43.67 2.49
C ALA A 837 4.69 42.98 1.18
N ILE A 838 3.84 42.09 0.63
CA ILE A 838 4.06 41.41 -0.66
C ILE A 838 4.26 42.43 -1.79
N ALA A 839 3.41 43.46 -1.87
CA ALA A 839 3.50 44.48 -2.88
C ALA A 839 4.80 45.28 -2.76
N ARG A 840 5.20 45.70 -1.56
CA ARG A 840 6.44 46.45 -1.38
C ARG A 840 7.70 45.60 -1.64
N ILE A 841 7.64 44.30 -1.38
CA ILE A 841 8.69 43.35 -1.80
C ILE A 841 8.80 43.30 -3.32
N ALA A 842 7.66 43.17 -4.02
CA ALA A 842 7.65 43.22 -5.49
C ALA A 842 8.27 44.54 -6.02
N ALA A 843 8.02 45.67 -5.35
CA ALA A 843 8.58 46.98 -5.67
C ALA A 843 10.02 47.24 -5.18
N CYS A 844 10.63 46.31 -4.43
CA CYS A 844 11.92 46.48 -3.78
C CYS A 844 11.99 47.77 -2.91
N ASP A 845 10.94 48.03 -2.12
CA ASP A 845 10.81 49.20 -1.24
C ASP A 845 10.88 48.82 0.25
N VAL A 846 11.94 49.27 0.93
CA VAL A 846 12.26 48.99 2.35
C VAL A 846 11.77 50.07 3.33
N SER A 847 11.04 51.08 2.86
CA SER A 847 10.62 52.24 3.67
C SER A 847 9.67 51.93 4.85
N LEU A 848 8.95 50.80 4.79
CA LEU A 848 8.00 50.35 5.85
C LEU A 848 8.71 50.17 7.22
N PHE A 849 10.02 49.90 7.19
CA PHE A 849 10.85 49.57 8.34
C PHE A 849 11.46 50.77 9.08
N GLN A 850 11.34 51.97 8.51
CA GLN A 850 12.04 53.17 9.03
C GLN A 850 11.16 54.07 9.91
N SER A 851 9.84 53.82 9.98
CA SER A 851 8.86 54.64 10.69
C SER A 851 8.41 54.00 12.03
N ARG A 852 9.34 53.79 12.97
CA ARG A 852 8.99 53.31 14.32
C ARG A 852 8.40 54.40 15.25
N ARG A 853 8.51 55.68 14.90
CA ARG A 853 8.38 56.78 15.88
C ARG A 853 6.97 57.33 16.14
N ASN A 854 5.94 57.01 15.35
CA ASN A 854 4.61 57.63 15.49
C ASN A 854 3.43 56.65 15.65
N ARG A 855 3.66 55.41 16.12
CA ARG A 855 2.57 54.43 16.31
C ARG A 855 2.52 53.92 17.76
N PRO A 856 1.58 54.40 18.60
CA PRO A 856 1.55 54.17 20.06
C PRO A 856 0.99 52.81 20.50
N TRP A 857 0.70 51.89 19.59
CA TRP A 857 0.15 50.55 19.88
C TRP A 857 1.20 49.44 19.82
N MET A 858 2.48 49.78 19.67
CA MET A 858 3.59 48.88 19.96
C MET A 858 4.14 49.15 21.38
N THR A 859 3.32 49.04 22.43
CA THR A 859 3.82 49.11 23.82
C THR A 859 3.03 48.18 24.74
N SER A 860 3.33 46.88 24.68
CA SER A 860 3.37 45.90 25.78
C SER A 860 3.30 44.50 25.16
N GLY A 861 4.35 43.68 25.25
CA GLY A 861 4.37 42.29 24.76
C GLY A 861 4.46 42.14 23.24
N ASP A 862 3.77 43.00 22.50
CA ASP A 862 3.77 43.06 21.04
C ASP A 862 4.55 44.29 20.57
N MET A 863 5.82 44.10 20.21
CA MET A 863 6.59 45.12 19.47
C MET A 863 7.28 44.49 18.27
N LEU A 864 6.84 44.92 17.10
CA LEU A 864 7.44 44.64 15.81
C LEU A 864 8.80 45.33 15.67
N ASP A 865 9.83 44.50 15.78
CA ASP A 865 11.20 44.83 15.45
C ASP A 865 11.42 44.85 13.91
N LEU A 866 12.58 45.29 13.41
CA LEU A 866 13.00 45.23 12.00
C LEU A 866 13.28 43.78 11.58
N ASP A 867 13.74 42.95 12.52
CA ASP A 867 13.65 41.49 12.47
C ASP A 867 12.18 41.04 12.58
N GLY A 868 11.35 41.68 13.39
CA GLY A 868 9.90 41.45 13.46
C GLY A 868 9.15 41.77 12.15
N MET A 869 9.69 42.62 11.29
CA MET A 869 9.03 43.07 10.07
C MET A 869 9.57 42.29 8.84
N ARG A 870 10.77 41.70 8.99
CA ARG A 870 11.35 40.65 8.13
C ARG A 870 10.69 39.30 8.44
N MET A 871 10.38 39.08 9.73
CA MET A 871 9.44 38.08 10.22
C MET A 871 8.05 38.36 9.65
N ILE A 872 7.35 39.48 9.81
CA ILE A 872 5.99 39.64 9.21
C ILE A 872 5.88 39.38 7.71
N ALA A 873 6.89 39.72 6.91
CA ALA A 873 6.88 39.38 5.48
C ALA A 873 7.23 37.91 5.18
N LEU A 874 7.97 37.23 6.06
CA LEU A 874 8.36 35.83 5.95
C LEU A 874 7.56 34.88 6.88
N ASP A 875 6.74 35.40 7.79
CA ASP A 875 6.05 34.69 8.88
C ASP A 875 4.55 34.54 8.58
N LEU A 876 4.21 34.45 7.29
CA LEU A 876 3.15 33.50 6.91
C LEU A 876 3.76 32.19 6.41
N VAL A 877 5.06 31.91 6.50
CA VAL A 877 5.60 30.52 6.51
C VAL A 877 6.89 30.49 7.33
N ALA A 878 6.83 29.97 8.55
CA ALA A 878 7.77 28.96 9.04
C ALA A 878 7.35 28.51 10.45
N PHE A 879 6.74 27.34 10.55
CA PHE A 879 6.91 26.49 11.73
C PHE A 879 8.17 25.64 11.51
N ASP A 880 8.96 25.48 12.58
CA ASP A 880 10.09 24.56 12.76
C ASP A 880 10.98 24.33 11.53
N ILE A 881 11.85 25.31 11.24
CA ILE A 881 13.13 24.92 10.64
C ILE A 881 13.99 24.40 11.78
N ASP A 882 13.88 23.10 12.03
CA ASP A 882 14.95 22.33 12.65
C ASP A 882 16.23 22.64 11.85
N PRO A 883 17.23 23.30 12.42
CA PRO A 883 18.48 23.52 11.74
C PRO A 883 19.24 22.20 11.77
N VAL A 884 18.75 21.22 11.01
CA VAL A 884 19.47 19.99 10.74
C VAL A 884 20.71 20.40 9.98
N LEU A 885 21.84 20.39 10.69
CA LEU A 885 23.17 20.40 10.08
C LEU A 885 23.15 19.33 8.97
N PRO A 886 23.53 19.65 7.72
CA PRO A 886 23.55 18.69 6.63
C PRO A 886 24.17 17.37 7.08
N MET A 887 23.63 16.24 6.61
CA MET A 887 24.14 14.90 6.95
C MET A 887 25.67 14.80 6.91
N SER A 888 26.33 15.51 5.99
CA SER A 888 27.79 15.55 5.87
C SER A 888 28.50 16.22 7.06
N LEU A 889 27.87 17.21 7.70
CA LEU A 889 28.37 17.85 8.92
C LEU A 889 27.95 17.07 10.17
N SER A 890 26.74 16.51 10.23
CA SER A 890 26.35 15.63 11.36
C SER A 890 27.18 14.34 11.39
N GLN A 891 27.57 13.80 10.23
CA GLN A 891 28.51 12.69 10.09
C GLN A 891 29.96 13.08 10.44
N ALA A 892 30.38 14.32 10.14
CA ALA A 892 31.70 14.79 10.56
C ALA A 892 31.80 14.95 12.09
N PHE A 893 30.69 15.29 12.75
CA PHE A 893 30.58 15.41 14.21
C PHE A 893 29.92 14.18 14.87
N SER A 894 29.77 13.06 14.16
CA SER A 894 29.29 11.79 14.73
C SER A 894 30.43 11.04 15.40
N ASP A 895 30.12 10.00 16.18
CA ASP A 895 31.14 9.16 16.82
C ASP A 895 32.13 8.56 15.79
N GLU A 896 31.67 8.23 14.58
CA GLU A 896 32.54 7.77 13.48
C GLU A 896 33.42 8.89 12.90
N GLY A 897 32.92 10.13 12.82
CA GLY A 897 33.68 11.31 12.42
C GLY A 897 34.76 11.69 13.43
N TRP A 898 34.42 11.68 14.72
CA TRP A 898 35.37 11.87 15.83
C TRP A 898 36.43 10.77 15.84
N SER A 899 36.02 9.53 15.66
CA SER A 899 36.94 8.39 15.67
C SER A 899 37.85 8.35 14.43
N SER A 900 37.37 8.83 13.27
CA SER A 900 38.18 9.03 12.07
C SER A 900 39.19 10.17 12.25
N ALA A 901 38.80 11.26 12.92
CA ALA A 901 39.71 12.34 13.30
C ALA A 901 40.78 11.86 14.28
N GLU A 902 40.45 11.08 15.32
CA GLU A 902 41.45 10.54 16.26
C GLU A 902 42.44 9.57 15.61
N ARG A 903 41.95 8.62 14.81
CA ARG A 903 42.75 7.54 14.22
C ARG A 903 43.47 7.92 12.92
N GLY A 904 43.06 9.00 12.27
CA GLY A 904 43.64 9.47 11.01
C GLY A 904 43.35 8.53 9.83
N SER A 905 42.43 7.59 10.01
CA SER A 905 41.95 6.67 8.99
C SER A 905 40.50 6.29 9.31
N GLY A 906 39.66 6.23 8.27
CA GLY A 906 38.21 6.05 8.37
C GLY A 906 37.50 6.55 7.10
N PRO A 907 36.17 6.51 7.02
CA PRO A 907 35.43 6.96 5.84
C PRO A 907 35.56 8.47 5.56
N PHE A 908 36.08 9.25 6.51
CA PHE A 908 36.33 10.68 6.39
C PHE A 908 37.83 10.99 6.53
N GLU A 909 38.43 11.59 5.49
CA GLU A 909 39.81 12.11 5.55
C GLU A 909 39.82 13.58 5.95
N PHE A 910 40.43 13.88 7.09
CA PHE A 910 40.60 15.25 7.60
C PHE A 910 42.04 15.72 7.38
N SER A 911 42.22 16.99 6.98
CA SER A 911 43.54 17.62 7.03
C SER A 911 44.07 17.65 8.47
N GLU A 912 45.39 17.60 8.64
CA GLU A 912 46.03 17.54 9.96
C GLU A 912 45.58 18.71 10.87
N GLU A 913 45.42 19.89 10.29
CA GLU A 913 44.96 21.11 10.98
C GLU A 913 43.47 21.04 11.37
N ALA A 914 42.61 20.44 10.53
CA ALA A 914 41.20 20.20 10.86
C ALA A 914 41.04 19.14 11.95
N ARG A 915 41.90 18.12 11.93
CA ARG A 915 41.99 17.07 12.95
C ARG A 915 42.32 17.66 14.32
N VAL A 916 43.29 18.56 14.37
CA VAL A 916 43.70 19.27 15.60
C VAL A 916 42.60 20.20 16.10
N GLN A 917 41.91 20.93 15.22
CA GLN A 917 40.80 21.83 15.60
C GLN A 917 39.57 21.07 16.12
N MET A 918 39.23 19.93 15.51
CA MET A 918 38.18 19.05 16.00
C MET A 918 38.50 18.53 17.42
N LEU A 919 39.70 18.00 17.63
CA LEU A 919 40.11 17.47 18.94
C LEU A 919 40.23 18.56 20.03
N LEU A 920 40.49 19.82 19.64
CA LEU A 920 40.45 20.98 20.52
C LEU A 920 39.01 21.38 20.88
N LEU A 921 38.08 21.34 19.91
CA LEU A 921 36.66 21.64 20.13
C LEU A 921 35.99 20.63 21.06
N GLN A 922 36.32 19.34 20.92
CA GLN A 922 35.85 18.24 21.79
C GLN A 922 36.24 18.43 23.27
N LYS A 923 37.29 19.21 23.55
CA LYS A 923 37.82 19.41 24.90
C LYS A 923 37.52 20.80 25.48
N SER A 924 36.78 21.65 24.78
CA SER A 924 36.49 23.03 25.20
C SER A 924 35.07 23.17 25.77
N ASP A 925 34.84 24.11 26.69
CA ASP A 925 33.49 24.45 27.18
C ASP A 925 32.56 24.99 26.07
N VAL A 926 33.13 25.37 24.91
CA VAL A 926 32.41 25.74 23.68
C VAL A 926 31.72 24.51 23.04
N HIS A 927 32.08 23.29 23.45
CA HIS A 927 31.39 22.07 23.02
C HIS A 927 29.90 22.05 23.42
N ARG A 928 29.54 22.73 24.51
CA ARG A 928 28.13 22.95 24.89
C ARG A 928 27.36 23.81 23.88
N TYR A 929 28.05 24.63 23.09
CA TYR A 929 27.44 25.48 22.06
C TYR A 929 27.25 24.75 20.72
N LEU A 930 27.88 23.59 20.52
CA LEU A 930 27.65 22.71 19.36
C LEU A 930 26.70 21.54 19.68
N ALA A 931 26.31 21.37 20.95
CA ALA A 931 25.10 20.66 21.36
C ALA A 931 23.82 21.45 21.01
N LEU A 932 23.80 22.04 19.80
CA LEU A 932 22.67 22.77 19.26
C LEU A 932 21.43 21.87 19.19
N SER A 933 21.57 20.56 19.02
CA SER A 933 20.45 19.62 19.03
C SER A 933 19.71 19.56 20.38
N GLU A 934 20.37 19.76 21.52
CA GLU A 934 19.71 19.76 22.84
C GLU A 934 19.08 21.12 23.16
N MET A 935 19.69 22.23 22.73
CA MET A 935 19.14 23.57 22.93
C MET A 935 18.00 23.90 21.96
N TYR A 936 18.04 23.45 20.69
CA TYR A 936 16.98 23.68 19.71
C TYR A 936 15.68 22.98 20.05
N ASN A 937 15.75 21.81 20.68
CA ASN A 937 14.57 21.04 21.11
C ASN A 937 13.94 21.55 22.43
N SER A 938 14.48 22.61 23.04
CA SER A 938 14.10 23.08 24.39
C SER A 938 13.13 24.27 24.43
N ASN A 939 12.71 24.82 23.28
CA ASN A 939 11.77 25.95 23.18
C ASN A 939 12.14 27.22 24.00
N GLN A 940 13.43 27.43 24.34
CA GLN A 940 13.86 28.66 25.00
C GLN A 940 14.28 29.75 23.98
N PRO A 941 13.81 31.01 24.12
CA PRO A 941 14.21 32.10 23.23
C PRO A 941 15.66 32.50 23.48
N VAL A 942 16.54 32.24 22.50
CA VAL A 942 17.95 32.64 22.56
C VAL A 942 18.14 34.01 21.89
N ARG A 943 18.69 34.98 22.62
CA ARG A 943 19.15 36.25 22.03
C ARG A 943 20.61 36.10 21.62
N PRO A 944 20.97 36.29 20.34
CA PRO A 944 22.37 36.28 19.95
C PRO A 944 23.10 37.42 20.67
N HIS A 945 24.28 37.11 21.20
CA HIS A 945 25.11 38.10 21.89
C HIS A 945 25.46 39.23 20.89
N PRO A 946 25.42 40.52 21.28
CA PRO A 946 25.64 41.64 20.36
C PRO A 946 26.96 41.58 19.57
N GLU A 947 27.96 40.89 20.10
CA GLU A 947 29.26 40.68 19.46
C GLU A 947 29.21 39.72 18.25
N ILE A 948 28.27 38.77 18.24
CA ILE A 948 28.02 37.85 17.09
C ILE A 948 27.47 38.64 15.91
N LEU A 949 26.63 39.64 16.19
CA LEU A 949 26.16 40.57 15.19
C LEU A 949 27.27 41.46 14.64
N GLU A 950 28.48 41.53 15.19
CA GLU A 950 29.58 42.30 14.59
C GLU A 950 30.50 41.45 13.71
N ASN A 951 30.39 40.11 13.76
CA ASN A 951 31.23 39.19 13.00
C ASN A 951 30.58 38.80 11.66
N SER A 952 31.17 39.28 10.55
CA SER A 952 30.66 39.08 9.18
C SER A 952 30.56 37.61 8.74
N GLN A 953 31.45 36.73 9.23
CA GLN A 953 31.44 35.31 8.88
C GLN A 953 30.33 34.56 9.62
N LEU A 954 30.11 34.90 10.89
CA LEU A 954 29.02 34.31 11.69
C LEU A 954 27.64 34.84 11.27
N ARG A 955 27.52 36.10 10.83
CA ARG A 955 26.26 36.62 10.24
C ARG A 955 25.82 35.85 9.00
N ALA A 956 26.75 35.41 8.17
CA ALA A 956 26.44 34.63 6.97
C ALA A 956 25.99 33.21 7.34
N PHE A 957 26.52 32.64 8.42
CA PHE A 957 26.17 31.33 8.94
C PHE A 957 24.82 31.32 9.70
N VAL A 958 24.49 32.41 10.41
CA VAL A 958 23.24 32.58 11.19
C VAL A 958 22.05 33.07 10.33
N ARG A 959 22.25 33.24 9.02
CA ARG A 959 21.27 33.78 8.07
C ARG A 959 20.04 32.90 7.83
N GLY A 960 20.13 31.59 8.06
CA GLY A 960 19.09 30.61 7.71
C GLY A 960 19.11 30.20 6.23
N ARG A 961 18.38 29.12 5.89
CA ARG A 961 18.25 28.55 4.53
C ARG A 961 17.24 29.35 3.68
N THR A 962 17.35 29.25 2.35
CA THR A 962 16.47 29.89 1.35
C THR A 962 15.74 28.84 0.46
N PRO A 963 15.02 27.87 1.05
CA PRO A 963 14.50 26.70 0.32
C PRO A 963 13.52 27.04 -0.81
N GLU A 964 12.79 28.14 -0.68
CA GLU A 964 11.79 28.61 -1.65
C GLU A 964 12.41 29.00 -3.01
N LEU A 965 13.73 29.15 -3.09
CA LEU A 965 14.47 29.50 -4.31
C LEU A 965 15.30 28.34 -4.87
N TYR A 966 15.29 27.16 -4.24
CA TYR A 966 16.13 26.03 -4.67
C TYR A 966 15.76 25.48 -6.05
N ASP A 967 14.47 25.27 -6.32
CA ASP A 967 14.00 24.78 -7.62
C ASP A 967 14.31 25.74 -8.79
N PRO A 968 14.03 27.07 -8.71
CA PRO A 968 14.42 27.99 -9.77
C PRO A 968 15.94 28.14 -9.92
N ILE A 969 16.71 28.08 -8.83
CA ILE A 969 18.18 28.06 -8.91
C ILE A 969 18.66 26.78 -9.59
N ARG A 970 18.08 25.61 -9.27
CA ARG A 970 18.37 24.34 -9.94
C ARG A 970 18.08 24.43 -11.44
N ALA A 971 16.92 24.96 -11.82
CA ALA A 971 16.56 25.16 -13.23
C ALA A 971 17.57 26.04 -13.97
N ALA A 972 18.04 27.12 -13.35
CA ALA A 972 19.08 27.98 -13.91
C ALA A 972 20.45 27.26 -14.01
N LEU A 973 20.83 26.46 -13.01
CA LEU A 973 22.09 25.72 -13.01
C LEU A 973 22.09 24.56 -14.01
N ILE A 974 20.93 23.96 -14.34
CA ILE A 974 20.81 22.99 -15.43
C ILE A 974 21.22 23.64 -16.77
N ASP A 975 20.81 24.88 -17.02
CA ASP A 975 21.26 25.62 -18.20
C ASP A 975 22.79 25.86 -18.17
N VAL A 976 23.38 26.12 -16.99
CA VAL A 976 24.84 26.25 -16.85
C VAL A 976 25.55 24.91 -17.11
N VAL A 977 25.06 23.80 -16.56
CA VAL A 977 25.61 22.45 -16.82
C VAL A 977 25.56 22.13 -18.31
N ARG A 978 24.47 22.52 -18.98
CA ARG A 978 24.25 22.22 -20.40
C ARG A 978 25.09 23.09 -21.35
N TYR A 979 25.21 24.38 -21.07
CA TYR A 979 25.79 25.35 -22.02
C TYR A 979 27.16 25.91 -21.59
N ALA A 980 27.53 25.80 -20.30
CA ALA A 980 28.80 26.29 -19.77
C ALA A 980 29.37 25.39 -18.63
N PRO A 981 29.50 24.06 -18.82
CA PRO A 981 29.95 23.15 -17.76
C PRO A 981 31.38 23.43 -17.26
N GLY A 982 32.26 23.93 -18.13
CA GLY A 982 33.62 24.32 -17.74
C GLY A 982 33.63 25.44 -16.71
N GLN A 983 32.77 26.45 -16.88
CA GLN A 983 32.66 27.56 -15.94
C GLN A 983 32.03 27.14 -14.60
N LEU A 984 31.11 26.16 -14.60
CA LEU A 984 30.65 25.53 -13.36
C LEU A 984 31.80 24.81 -12.65
N GLY A 985 32.66 24.12 -13.40
CA GLY A 985 33.85 23.46 -12.87
C GLY A 985 34.82 24.43 -12.21
N ASP A 986 35.17 25.53 -12.90
CA ASP A 986 36.07 26.56 -12.39
C ASP A 986 35.54 27.19 -11.09
N VAL A 987 34.22 27.43 -11.03
CA VAL A 987 33.56 27.97 -9.84
C VAL A 987 33.60 26.94 -8.71
N LEU A 988 33.24 25.68 -8.96
CA LEU A 988 33.29 24.62 -7.95
C LEU A 988 34.71 24.40 -7.42
N GLU A 989 35.72 24.42 -8.28
CA GLU A 989 37.12 24.27 -7.89
C GLU A 989 37.62 25.43 -7.04
N ARG A 990 37.22 26.67 -7.39
CA ARG A 990 37.50 27.83 -6.54
C ARG A 990 36.86 27.68 -5.17
N PHE A 991 35.58 27.34 -5.10
CA PHE A 991 34.87 27.18 -3.84
C PHE A 991 35.38 25.98 -3.01
N SER A 992 35.79 24.88 -3.65
CA SER A 992 36.37 23.73 -2.94
C SER A 992 37.76 24.02 -2.39
N ARG A 993 38.57 24.88 -3.06
CA ARG A 993 39.90 25.29 -2.58
C ARG A 993 39.83 26.35 -1.48
N GLU A 994 38.85 27.26 -1.54
CA GLU A 994 38.70 28.34 -0.56
C GLU A 994 38.09 27.88 0.78
N ARG A 995 37.60 26.64 0.89
CA ARG A 995 36.82 26.16 2.05
C ARG A 995 37.45 24.95 2.73
N ARG A 996 37.40 24.96 4.07
CA ARG A 996 38.04 23.97 4.95
C ARG A 996 37.34 22.61 5.00
N ILE A 997 36.07 22.53 4.56
CA ILE A 997 35.24 21.32 4.54
C ILE A 997 34.51 21.30 3.19
N TRP A 998 34.74 20.27 2.37
CA TRP A 998 34.07 20.07 1.07
C TRP A 998 33.70 18.59 0.88
N PRO A 999 32.46 18.25 0.52
CA PRO A 999 32.04 16.84 0.38
C PRO A 999 32.79 16.12 -0.75
N ALA A 1000 33.22 14.88 -0.47
CA ALA A 1000 34.03 14.09 -1.42
C ALA A 1000 33.25 13.71 -2.70
N ASP A 1001 31.94 13.58 -2.61
CA ASP A 1001 31.01 13.35 -3.72
C ASP A 1001 30.69 14.61 -4.52
N MET A 1002 30.99 15.80 -3.97
CA MET A 1002 30.88 17.10 -4.66
C MET A 1002 32.21 17.63 -5.20
N ARG A 1003 33.26 16.79 -5.23
CA ARG A 1003 34.56 17.19 -5.83
C ARG A 1003 34.37 17.59 -7.29
N PRO A 1004 34.95 18.71 -7.75
CA PRO A 1004 34.70 19.26 -9.09
C PRO A 1004 34.85 18.23 -10.21
N GLU A 1005 35.89 17.40 -10.18
CA GLU A 1005 36.18 16.43 -11.25
C GLU A 1005 35.12 15.34 -11.33
N ARG A 1006 34.68 14.83 -10.17
CA ARG A 1006 33.66 13.78 -10.06
C ARG A 1006 32.28 14.32 -10.34
N LEU A 1007 31.94 15.45 -9.73
CA LEU A 1007 30.62 16.09 -9.85
C LEU A 1007 30.34 16.50 -11.29
N LEU A 1008 31.28 17.12 -12.00
CA LEU A 1008 31.09 17.48 -13.42
C LEU A 1008 30.88 16.24 -14.32
N SER A 1009 31.62 15.15 -14.05
CA SER A 1009 31.48 13.91 -14.81
C SER A 1009 30.11 13.24 -14.62
N GLU A 1010 29.51 13.36 -13.43
CA GLU A 1010 28.19 12.81 -13.14
C GLU A 1010 27.06 13.77 -13.57
N LEU A 1011 27.25 15.09 -13.47
CA LEU A 1011 26.29 16.08 -13.94
C LEU A 1011 26.09 16.06 -15.47
N GLN A 1012 27.10 15.62 -16.22
CA GLN A 1012 26.96 15.38 -17.67
C GLN A 1012 26.12 14.14 -18.00
N LYS A 1013 25.89 13.24 -17.03
CA LYS A 1013 25.01 12.08 -17.19
C LYS A 1013 23.59 12.49 -16.77
N ALA A 1014 22.72 12.72 -17.75
CA ALA A 1014 21.39 13.34 -17.58
C ALA A 1014 20.48 12.72 -16.49
N ARG A 1015 20.70 11.46 -16.05
CA ARG A 1015 19.86 10.76 -15.07
C ARG A 1015 20.08 11.18 -13.60
N GLN A 1016 21.19 11.83 -13.26
CA GLN A 1016 21.53 12.18 -11.86
C GLN A 1016 21.76 13.68 -11.61
N ALA A 1017 21.71 14.50 -12.66
CA ALA A 1017 22.03 15.92 -12.58
C ALA A 1017 21.11 16.69 -11.61
N ASP A 1018 19.81 16.38 -11.62
CA ASP A 1018 18.82 17.09 -10.78
C ASP A 1018 19.06 16.89 -9.29
N PHE A 1019 19.34 15.65 -8.88
CA PHE A 1019 19.61 15.30 -7.49
C PHE A 1019 20.91 15.93 -6.98
N LEU A 1020 21.97 15.84 -7.79
CA LEU A 1020 23.30 16.35 -7.41
C LEU A 1020 23.34 17.89 -7.37
N LEU A 1021 22.65 18.57 -8.29
CA LEU A 1021 22.53 20.03 -8.27
C LEU A 1021 21.75 20.53 -7.06
N LEU A 1022 20.64 19.86 -6.71
CA LEU A 1022 19.86 20.24 -5.53
C LEU A 1022 20.71 20.12 -4.27
N ARG A 1023 21.41 19.00 -4.10
CA ARG A 1023 22.29 18.77 -2.94
C ARG A 1023 23.43 19.78 -2.85
N LEU A 1024 23.99 20.19 -4.00
CA LEU A 1024 25.00 21.25 -4.07
C LEU A 1024 24.42 22.60 -3.62
N ILE A 1025 23.23 22.98 -4.09
CA ILE A 1025 22.55 24.23 -3.71
C ILE A 1025 22.34 24.26 -2.20
N GLU A 1026 21.82 23.18 -1.62
CA GLU A 1026 21.61 23.07 -0.17
C GLU A 1026 22.89 23.24 0.63
N PHE A 1027 23.98 22.56 0.22
CA PHE A 1027 25.27 22.66 0.89
C PHE A 1027 25.84 24.09 0.83
N VAL A 1028 25.79 24.71 -0.34
CA VAL A 1028 26.27 26.08 -0.55
C VAL A 1028 25.43 27.10 0.24
N ASP A 1029 24.12 26.89 0.34
CA ASP A 1029 23.22 27.74 1.12
C ASP A 1029 23.46 27.63 2.63
N VAL A 1030 23.65 26.42 3.14
CA VAL A 1030 24.02 26.22 4.56
C VAL A 1030 25.37 26.86 4.90
N CYS A 1031 26.30 26.92 3.94
CA CYS A 1031 27.55 27.66 4.12
C CYS A 1031 27.37 29.20 4.07
N GLY A 1032 26.17 29.72 3.80
CA GLY A 1032 25.92 31.14 3.60
C GLY A 1032 26.48 31.68 2.28
N LEU A 1033 26.75 30.80 1.32
CA LEU A 1033 27.48 31.11 0.09
C LEU A 1033 26.59 31.16 -1.16
N LEU A 1034 25.28 30.90 -1.03
CA LEU A 1034 24.36 30.76 -2.16
C LEU A 1034 24.37 31.99 -3.09
N LYS A 1035 24.34 33.19 -2.53
CA LYS A 1035 24.45 34.44 -3.31
C LYS A 1035 25.74 34.49 -4.11
N SER A 1036 26.87 34.34 -3.43
CA SER A 1036 28.20 34.41 -4.04
C SER A 1036 28.36 33.33 -5.11
N PHE A 1037 27.76 32.15 -4.91
CA PHE A 1037 27.79 31.06 -5.87
C PHE A 1037 26.97 31.38 -7.13
N VAL A 1038 25.71 31.80 -6.99
CA VAL A 1038 24.83 32.11 -8.13
C VAL A 1038 25.31 33.34 -8.91
N THR A 1039 25.92 34.34 -8.26
CA THR A 1039 26.44 35.54 -8.95
C THR A 1039 27.68 35.28 -9.79
N CYS A 1040 28.42 34.18 -9.55
CA CYS A 1040 29.55 33.78 -10.40
C CYS A 1040 29.14 33.54 -11.85
N PHE A 1041 27.88 33.18 -12.06
CA PHE A 1041 27.32 32.85 -13.36
C PHE A 1041 26.64 34.04 -14.03
N HIS A 1042 26.60 35.22 -13.41
CA HIS A 1042 25.90 36.41 -13.93
C HIS A 1042 26.42 36.86 -15.30
N GLY A 1043 27.71 36.65 -15.60
CA GLY A 1043 28.34 37.00 -16.87
C GLY A 1043 27.98 36.07 -18.04
N LEU A 1044 27.26 34.97 -17.79
CA LEU A 1044 26.79 34.07 -18.84
C LEU A 1044 25.64 34.72 -19.63
N ALA A 1045 25.66 34.57 -20.95
CA ALA A 1045 24.55 34.98 -21.84
C ALA A 1045 23.34 34.02 -21.75
N LEU A 1046 23.00 33.57 -20.52
CA LEU A 1046 21.87 32.70 -20.22
C LEU A 1046 20.83 33.49 -19.43
N GLU A 1047 19.66 33.66 -20.02
CA GLU A 1047 18.62 34.55 -19.50
C GLU A 1047 18.15 34.16 -18.09
N ARG A 1048 17.82 32.87 -17.87
CA ARG A 1048 17.39 32.34 -16.57
C ARG A 1048 18.43 32.56 -15.47
N VAL A 1049 19.70 32.36 -15.79
CA VAL A 1049 20.83 32.56 -14.86
C VAL A 1049 20.95 34.04 -14.48
N ARG A 1050 20.93 34.94 -15.46
CA ARG A 1050 21.02 36.38 -15.24
C ARG A 1050 19.88 36.89 -14.35
N VAL A 1051 18.65 36.46 -14.63
CA VAL A 1051 17.45 36.86 -13.88
C VAL A 1051 17.49 36.27 -12.46
N MET A 1052 17.96 35.03 -12.29
CA MET A 1052 18.13 34.42 -10.98
C MET A 1052 19.23 35.11 -10.14
N SER A 1053 20.36 35.48 -10.73
CA SER A 1053 21.39 36.28 -10.04
C SER A 1053 20.85 37.65 -9.59
N GLN A 1054 20.03 38.31 -10.42
CA GLN A 1054 19.39 39.59 -10.08
C GLN A 1054 18.37 39.43 -8.94
N LEU A 1055 17.59 38.34 -8.96
CA LEU A 1055 16.69 37.99 -7.86
C LEU A 1055 17.49 37.78 -6.57
N MET A 1056 18.55 36.97 -6.60
CA MET A 1056 19.43 36.75 -5.42
C MET A 1056 20.03 38.03 -4.89
N GLU A 1057 20.51 38.92 -5.75
CA GLU A 1057 21.12 40.18 -5.33
C GLU A 1057 20.12 41.08 -4.60
N LYS A 1058 18.91 41.23 -5.16
CA LYS A 1058 17.85 42.06 -4.58
C LYS A 1058 17.25 41.42 -3.32
N TYR A 1059 17.01 40.11 -3.36
CA TYR A 1059 16.50 39.33 -2.23
C TYR A 1059 17.46 39.43 -1.03
N ASP A 1060 18.75 39.25 -1.26
CA ASP A 1060 19.79 39.43 -0.25
C ASP A 1060 19.91 40.85 0.26
N SER A 1061 19.76 41.85 -0.61
CA SER A 1061 19.81 43.25 -0.21
C SER A 1061 18.63 43.58 0.71
N LEU A 1062 17.41 43.12 0.38
CA LEU A 1062 16.22 43.28 1.23
C LEU A 1062 16.41 42.63 2.59
N LEU A 1063 17.04 41.45 2.60
CA LEU A 1063 17.40 40.73 3.80
C LEU A 1063 18.46 41.51 4.62
N LEU A 1064 19.61 41.88 4.07
CA LEU A 1064 20.75 42.36 4.86
C LEU A 1064 20.70 43.85 5.25
N THR A 1065 19.88 44.70 4.62
CA THR A 1065 19.96 46.18 4.78
C THR A 1065 19.11 46.79 5.91
N GLY A 1066 18.75 46.00 6.93
CA GLY A 1066 17.97 46.49 8.09
C GLY A 1066 18.58 47.64 8.90
N LYS A 1067 19.88 47.96 8.76
CA LYS A 1067 20.50 49.21 9.24
C LYS A 1067 21.68 49.63 8.36
N GLN A 1068 21.75 50.90 7.94
CA GLN A 1068 23.01 51.49 7.47
C GLN A 1068 24.08 51.45 8.59
N PRO A 1069 25.37 51.35 8.24
CA PRO A 1069 26.46 51.50 9.23
C PRO A 1069 26.42 52.91 9.83
N LYS A 1070 26.51 53.02 11.17
CA LYS A 1070 26.70 54.32 11.82
C LYS A 1070 28.00 54.95 11.29
N PRO A 1071 28.03 56.26 10.99
CA PRO A 1071 29.28 56.94 10.67
C PRO A 1071 30.24 56.78 11.86
N SER A 1072 31.50 56.44 11.56
CA SER A 1072 32.52 56.22 12.57
C SER A 1072 32.66 57.46 13.46
N LYS A 1073 32.75 57.24 14.78
CA LYS A 1073 33.00 58.32 15.77
C LYS A 1073 34.42 58.92 15.68
N ASN A 1074 35.20 58.63 14.65
CA ASN A 1074 36.57 59.12 14.49
C ASN A 1074 36.72 60.31 13.52
N ALA A 1075 35.65 60.98 13.12
CA ALA A 1075 35.74 62.20 12.32
C ALA A 1075 35.09 63.42 13.00
N ARG A 1076 35.53 63.75 14.22
CA ARG A 1076 35.40 65.12 14.77
C ARG A 1076 36.48 65.44 15.81
N VAL A 1077 37.76 65.30 15.45
CA VAL A 1077 38.83 66.21 15.87
C VAL A 1077 39.85 66.37 14.73
N ARG A 1078 39.56 67.28 13.80
CA ARG A 1078 40.55 68.18 13.20
C ARG A 1078 39.79 69.36 12.58
N GLY A 1079 39.34 70.22 13.49
CA GLY A 1079 39.11 71.63 13.21
C GLY A 1079 39.98 72.41 14.18
N ARG A 1080 41.24 72.67 13.80
CA ARG A 1080 42.02 73.85 14.23
C ARG A 1080 43.25 73.97 13.31
N ARG A 1081 43.13 74.99 12.44
CA ARG A 1081 44.05 75.50 11.42
C ARG A 1081 44.27 74.61 10.20
#